data_AF-A0A7R9FLR7-F1
#
_entry.id   AF-A0A7R9FLR7-F1
#
_cell.length_a   1.000
_cell.length_b   1.000
_cell.length_c   1.000
_cell.angle_alpha   90.00
_cell.angle_beta   90.00
_cell.angle_gamma   90.00
#
_symmetry.space_group_name_H-M   'P 1'
#
loop_
_entity.id
_entity.type
_entity.pdbx_description
1 polymer ?
#
loop_
_entity_poly.entity_id
_entity_poly.type
_entity_poly.pdbx_seq_one_letter_code
_entity_poly.pdbx_strand_id
1 'polypeptide(L)'
;MAPQVTSRVQPLEEDPVIVKESISTLRELVAAEPKLHVRTDDLFMMKYLRCADLDPQRAFQRMKQYYKLKANCKDWFASTSPREQKEVLQQHITTMLRERDCYGRRVLICKLADAALWRNGMGGSPHHVEPGVPPNFDKFVAHAMSRVMRAGACWAPVSTVSSEVRCPYIAWPSCIHTLCWSYSTSLPTTHLTPAKQIYTWVPSVGNAIGVQSCRRSSLAVRCTHGHCHVPILFVFVRHGLFDTTELNSLPSPMPYHQLIIAYWPNADPGKVTAYQWSHTDDLWLETALEEEETQKNGISVIVDAGNIPWKFLKFANPFNATFVGRKSDALPVRHIEHHVVNTSFFMNALIALVFPFLSNRTKESIHFHYQDRASLHKFINPEILPEEYGGKVPEIEYEEQEKYLHEKEDVLLALPGETPESLLAASDEYFTGAQMVPSSGAHKNIVEEVSMAQQVKKERHLSAEWVQRASEELNEKPEKIHDDINTLRSMIVAETNLHVPADDAFLLRFLRARKFNCTKAFHMLQRYYVMKLRCPELFKIPRPSEKKYILEMQAQNMLEDRDGFGRRVYIFRVEKCDSANVSIEDVFRTNVLALEQVVDEPETQIAGLTVIVDMNGFGIQHAKFLSPYYARRTVEVIQETFPLRFKGFHVINEPFYFDAVFAVLKPFLKEKIRKRIYFHGRDLSSLHAFISPDILPEEYGGKKACFDNKTWRMALLANEDKLVELETYGYKVDEESS
;
A
#
# COMPACT_ATOMS: atom_id res chain seq x y z
N MET A 1 -0.82 28.54 -23.67
CA MET A 1 -2.25 28.86 -23.55
C MET A 1 -2.81 28.07 -22.38
N ALA A 2 -3.72 28.64 -21.59
CA ALA A 2 -4.48 27.84 -20.63
C ALA A 2 -5.56 27.03 -21.36
N PRO A 3 -5.99 25.86 -20.84
CA PRO A 3 -7.20 25.21 -21.31
C PRO A 3 -8.40 26.16 -21.16
N GLN A 4 -9.32 26.15 -22.12
CA GLN A 4 -10.63 26.76 -21.92
C GLN A 4 -11.40 25.91 -20.90
N VAL A 5 -12.14 26.54 -19.99
CA VAL A 5 -13.04 25.84 -19.07
C VAL A 5 -14.29 25.44 -19.86
N THR A 6 -14.40 24.15 -20.20
CA THR A 6 -15.34 23.63 -21.21
C THR A 6 -16.73 23.26 -20.67
N SER A 7 -17.00 23.41 -19.37
CA SER A 7 -18.23 22.93 -18.70
C SER A 7 -19.19 24.04 -18.25
N ARG A 8 -19.41 25.10 -19.05
CA ARG A 8 -20.67 25.86 -18.93
C ARG A 8 -21.83 25.02 -19.46
N VAL A 9 -22.41 24.20 -18.59
CA VAL A 9 -23.69 23.54 -18.83
C VAL A 9 -24.73 24.61 -19.15
N GLN A 10 -25.46 24.44 -20.26
CA GLN A 10 -26.52 25.36 -20.63
C GLN A 10 -27.69 25.23 -19.63
N PRO A 11 -28.29 26.36 -19.18
CA PRO A 11 -29.50 26.33 -18.38
C PRO A 11 -30.57 25.46 -19.05
N LEU A 12 -31.27 24.65 -18.26
CA LEU A 12 -32.41 23.89 -18.77
C LEU A 12 -33.61 24.83 -18.87
N GLU A 13 -34.13 25.02 -20.08
CA GLU A 13 -35.38 25.76 -20.28
C GLU A 13 -36.56 24.88 -19.84
N GLU A 14 -37.17 25.25 -18.72
CA GLU A 14 -38.29 24.53 -18.10
C GLU A 14 -39.62 25.14 -18.54
N ASP A 15 -40.06 24.84 -19.76
CA ASP A 15 -41.40 25.20 -20.23
C ASP A 15 -42.48 24.54 -19.34
N PRO A 16 -43.43 25.31 -18.76
CA PRO A 16 -44.41 24.76 -17.82
C PRO A 16 -45.35 23.70 -18.39
N VAL A 17 -45.59 23.69 -19.72
CA VAL A 17 -46.40 22.66 -20.39
C VAL A 17 -45.57 21.38 -20.54
N ILE A 18 -44.35 21.49 -21.07
CA ILE A 18 -43.43 20.35 -21.26
C ILE A 18 -43.13 19.68 -19.91
N VAL A 19 -42.85 20.47 -18.87
CA VAL A 19 -42.62 19.95 -17.50
C VAL A 19 -43.83 19.16 -17.00
N LYS A 20 -45.04 19.69 -17.16
CA LYS A 20 -46.27 19.03 -16.68
C LYS A 20 -46.57 17.73 -17.44
N GLU A 21 -46.43 17.74 -18.77
CA GLU A 21 -46.62 16.55 -19.60
C GLU A 21 -45.57 15.49 -19.28
N SER A 22 -44.30 15.88 -19.17
CA SER A 22 -43.19 14.98 -18.86
C SER A 22 -43.30 14.33 -17.49
N ILE A 23 -43.78 15.06 -16.47
CA ILE A 23 -44.10 14.49 -15.16
C ILE A 23 -45.25 13.47 -15.26
N SER A 24 -46.31 13.73 -16.03
CA SER A 24 -47.40 12.76 -16.21
C SER A 24 -46.91 11.48 -16.89
N THR A 25 -46.20 11.63 -18.01
CA THR A 25 -45.64 10.49 -18.76
C THR A 25 -44.68 9.67 -17.90
N LEU A 26 -43.84 10.31 -17.09
CA LEU A 26 -42.92 9.60 -16.20
C LEU A 26 -43.66 8.84 -15.07
N ARG A 27 -44.73 9.42 -14.51
CA ARG A 27 -45.61 8.71 -13.55
C ARG A 27 -46.28 7.49 -14.17
N GLU A 28 -46.75 7.61 -15.41
CA GLU A 28 -47.37 6.50 -16.16
C GLU A 28 -46.36 5.37 -16.45
N LEU A 29 -45.13 5.72 -16.84
CA LEU A 29 -44.04 4.74 -17.04
C LEU A 29 -43.65 4.02 -15.74
N VAL A 30 -43.58 4.75 -14.62
CA VAL A 30 -43.34 4.17 -13.28
C VAL A 30 -44.48 3.24 -12.88
N ALA A 31 -45.74 3.67 -13.04
CA ALA A 31 -46.91 2.85 -12.70
C ALA A 31 -47.02 1.57 -13.56
N ALA A 32 -46.47 1.57 -14.77
CA ALA A 32 -46.39 0.41 -15.64
C ALA A 32 -45.29 -0.60 -15.29
N GLU A 33 -44.37 -0.28 -14.37
CA GLU A 33 -43.30 -1.18 -13.90
C GLU A 33 -43.57 -1.63 -12.45
N PRO A 34 -44.34 -2.72 -12.24
CA PRO A 34 -44.79 -3.13 -10.91
C PRO A 34 -43.67 -3.58 -9.97
N LYS A 35 -42.42 -3.68 -10.45
CA LYS A 35 -41.23 -3.97 -9.63
C LYS A 35 -40.46 -2.73 -9.19
N LEU A 36 -40.77 -1.55 -9.73
CA LEU A 36 -40.12 -0.27 -9.39
C LEU A 36 -41.01 0.54 -8.43
N HIS A 37 -40.92 0.23 -7.13
CA HIS A 37 -41.55 1.06 -6.11
C HIS A 37 -40.70 2.33 -5.90
N VAL A 38 -41.26 3.52 -6.17
CA VAL A 38 -40.65 4.85 -5.96
C VAL A 38 -41.71 5.87 -5.55
N ARG A 39 -41.29 6.94 -4.86
CA ARG A 39 -42.16 8.11 -4.61
C ARG A 39 -42.45 8.86 -5.92
N THR A 40 -43.60 9.52 -6.00
CA THR A 40 -44.17 10.03 -7.25
C THR A 40 -44.56 11.51 -7.23
N ASP A 41 -44.14 12.28 -6.23
CA ASP A 41 -44.30 13.74 -6.16
C ASP A 41 -43.51 14.50 -7.25
N ASP A 42 -43.93 15.73 -7.57
CA ASP A 42 -43.36 16.51 -8.67
C ASP A 42 -41.84 16.76 -8.49
N LEU A 43 -41.38 17.02 -7.27
CA LEU A 43 -39.96 17.30 -6.97
C LEU A 43 -39.07 16.08 -7.22
N PHE A 44 -39.51 14.88 -6.83
CA PHE A 44 -38.79 13.64 -7.11
C PHE A 44 -38.87 13.22 -8.58
N MET A 45 -40.00 13.43 -9.26
CA MET A 45 -40.08 13.23 -10.71
C MET A 45 -39.11 14.15 -11.46
N MET A 46 -39.04 15.44 -11.07
CA MET A 46 -38.12 16.41 -11.65
C MET A 46 -36.64 16.11 -11.39
N LYS A 47 -36.28 15.46 -10.28
CA LYS A 47 -34.91 14.95 -10.02
C LYS A 47 -34.39 14.11 -11.20
N TYR A 48 -35.24 13.22 -11.74
CA TYR A 48 -34.87 12.38 -12.88
C TYR A 48 -35.05 13.08 -14.24
N LEU A 49 -36.09 13.90 -14.42
CA LEU A 49 -36.29 14.65 -15.67
C LEU A 49 -35.18 15.67 -15.94
N ARG A 50 -34.71 16.40 -14.92
CA ARG A 50 -33.65 17.43 -15.05
C ARG A 50 -32.29 16.83 -15.46
N CYS A 51 -31.99 15.62 -15.02
CA CYS A 51 -30.79 14.87 -15.45
C CYS A 51 -30.99 14.05 -16.75
N ALA A 52 -32.17 14.11 -17.36
CA ALA A 52 -32.53 13.46 -18.61
C ALA A 52 -32.92 14.45 -19.74
N ASP A 53 -32.76 15.75 -19.52
CA ASP A 53 -33.18 16.84 -20.43
C ASP A 53 -34.70 16.83 -20.72
N LEU A 54 -35.48 16.64 -19.66
CA LEU A 54 -36.95 16.52 -19.62
C LEU A 54 -37.57 15.34 -20.38
N ASP A 55 -36.78 14.48 -21.04
CA ASP A 55 -37.25 13.24 -21.67
C ASP A 55 -37.74 12.21 -20.61
N PRO A 56 -39.04 11.84 -20.60
CA PRO A 56 -39.60 10.89 -19.63
C PRO A 56 -39.09 9.46 -19.82
N GLN A 57 -38.83 9.03 -21.05
CA GLN A 57 -38.30 7.68 -21.33
C GLN A 57 -36.86 7.58 -20.82
N ARG A 58 -36.03 8.58 -21.11
CA ARG A 58 -34.65 8.63 -20.63
C ARG A 58 -34.57 8.79 -19.11
N ALA A 59 -35.46 9.58 -18.50
CA ALA A 59 -35.59 9.67 -17.04
C ALA A 59 -35.97 8.32 -16.42
N PHE A 60 -36.95 7.61 -16.99
CA PHE A 60 -37.37 6.27 -16.55
C PHE A 60 -36.26 5.23 -16.71
N GLN A 61 -35.48 5.25 -17.80
CA GLN A 61 -34.31 4.38 -17.92
C GLN A 61 -33.23 4.70 -16.88
N ARG A 62 -33.00 5.98 -16.54
CA ARG A 62 -32.09 6.37 -15.44
C ARG A 62 -32.60 5.86 -14.08
N MET A 63 -33.91 5.97 -13.79
CA MET A 63 -34.50 5.35 -12.59
C MET A 63 -34.23 3.85 -12.54
N LYS A 64 -34.54 3.11 -13.61
CA LYS A 64 -34.35 1.65 -13.66
C LYS A 64 -32.88 1.26 -13.50
N GLN A 65 -31.93 2.03 -14.04
CA GLN A 65 -30.51 1.81 -13.85
C GLN A 65 -30.07 2.05 -12.39
N TYR A 66 -30.48 3.18 -11.80
CA TYR A 66 -30.13 3.54 -10.41
C TYR A 66 -30.71 2.55 -9.39
N TYR A 67 -32.02 2.27 -9.47
CA TYR A 67 -32.66 1.34 -8.54
C TYR A 67 -32.24 -0.12 -8.74
N LYS A 68 -31.90 -0.56 -9.96
CA LYS A 68 -31.28 -1.89 -10.18
C LYS A 68 -29.87 -1.95 -9.58
N LEU A 69 -29.08 -0.87 -9.65
CA LEU A 69 -27.77 -0.82 -9.00
C LEU A 69 -27.90 -0.84 -7.47
N LYS A 70 -28.88 -0.12 -6.90
CA LYS A 70 -29.20 -0.15 -5.45
C LYS A 70 -29.69 -1.53 -4.99
N ALA A 71 -30.53 -2.19 -5.78
CA ALA A 71 -31.00 -3.56 -5.50
C ALA A 71 -29.86 -4.59 -5.50
N ASN A 72 -29.00 -4.56 -6.52
CA ASN A 72 -27.93 -5.53 -6.73
C ASN A 72 -26.75 -5.37 -5.75
N CYS A 73 -26.62 -4.21 -5.09
CA CYS A 73 -25.43 -3.83 -4.33
C CYS A 73 -25.80 -3.12 -3.01
N LYS A 74 -26.76 -3.66 -2.25
CA LYS A 74 -27.31 -3.06 -1.01
C LYS A 74 -26.23 -2.48 -0.07
N ASP A 75 -25.15 -3.23 0.18
CA ASP A 75 -24.03 -2.83 1.05
C ASP A 75 -23.35 -1.51 0.63
N TRP A 76 -23.48 -1.08 -0.63
CA TRP A 76 -22.90 0.17 -1.12
C TRP A 76 -23.83 1.38 -1.01
N PHE A 77 -25.08 1.22 -0.56
CA PHE A 77 -26.07 2.29 -0.56
C PHE A 77 -26.71 2.53 0.81
N ALA A 78 -27.05 3.79 1.10
CA ALA A 78 -27.79 4.15 2.32
C ALA A 78 -29.07 3.30 2.48
N SER A 79 -29.10 2.56 3.58
CA SER A 79 -30.15 1.60 3.99
C SER A 79 -30.71 1.88 5.40
N THR A 80 -30.12 2.86 6.11
CA THR A 80 -30.37 3.23 7.51
C THR A 80 -30.42 4.75 7.65
N SER A 81 -31.05 5.26 8.71
CA SER A 81 -31.29 6.70 8.91
C SER A 81 -30.03 7.50 9.30
N PRO A 82 -30.04 8.84 9.19
CA PRO A 82 -29.01 9.71 9.74
C PRO A 82 -28.73 9.48 11.24
N ARG A 83 -29.74 9.14 12.06
CA ARG A 83 -29.54 8.79 13.49
C ARG A 83 -28.73 7.49 13.64
N GLU A 84 -29.01 6.50 12.81
CA GLU A 84 -28.33 5.21 12.83
C GLU A 84 -26.89 5.31 12.29
N GLN A 85 -26.61 6.28 11.43
CA GLN A 85 -25.27 6.56 10.89
C GLN A 85 -24.51 7.66 11.66
N LYS A 86 -25.03 8.13 12.80
CA LYS A 86 -24.49 9.29 13.54
C LYS A 86 -22.98 9.22 13.81
N GLU A 87 -22.44 8.07 14.22
CA GLU A 87 -20.99 7.93 14.48
C GLU A 87 -20.11 8.19 13.25
N VAL A 88 -20.63 7.91 12.05
CA VAL A 88 -19.95 8.09 10.77
C VAL A 88 -20.10 9.53 10.28
N LEU A 89 -21.27 10.14 10.45
CA LEU A 89 -21.52 11.56 10.18
C LEU A 89 -20.65 12.46 11.08
N GLN A 90 -20.45 12.04 12.34
CA GLN A 90 -19.53 12.66 13.30
C GLN A 90 -18.03 12.45 13.01
N GLN A 91 -17.69 11.79 11.89
CA GLN A 91 -16.32 11.84 11.34
C GLN A 91 -16.11 12.99 10.35
N HIS A 92 -17.19 13.70 9.97
CA HIS A 92 -17.19 14.83 9.03
C HIS A 92 -16.44 14.54 7.71
N ILE A 93 -16.46 13.28 7.27
CA ILE A 93 -15.78 12.79 6.05
C ILE A 93 -16.35 13.49 4.82
N THR A 94 -17.66 13.64 4.77
CA THR A 94 -18.36 14.42 3.75
C THR A 94 -19.21 15.48 4.45
N THR A 95 -19.14 16.70 3.92
CA THR A 95 -19.52 17.94 4.58
C THR A 95 -20.13 18.87 3.53
N MET A 96 -21.37 19.32 3.72
CA MET A 96 -22.08 20.13 2.71
C MET A 96 -22.07 21.62 3.07
N LEU A 97 -21.59 22.46 2.14
CA LEU A 97 -21.52 23.91 2.36
C LEU A 97 -22.89 24.57 2.18
N ARG A 98 -23.18 25.52 3.08
CA ARG A 98 -24.40 26.34 3.13
C ARG A 98 -24.59 27.19 1.88
N GLU A 99 -23.50 27.77 1.38
CA GLU A 99 -23.49 28.59 0.17
C GLU A 99 -23.24 27.76 -1.11
N ARG A 100 -23.54 28.37 -2.26
CA ARG A 100 -23.39 27.77 -3.59
C ARG A 100 -22.20 28.39 -4.34
N ASP A 101 -21.61 27.63 -5.27
CA ASP A 101 -20.55 28.18 -6.11
C ASP A 101 -21.07 29.20 -7.14
N CYS A 102 -20.17 29.80 -7.93
CA CYS A 102 -20.53 30.82 -8.91
C CYS A 102 -21.35 30.31 -10.13
N TYR A 103 -21.69 29.01 -10.16
CA TYR A 103 -22.61 28.38 -11.11
C TYR A 103 -23.90 27.92 -10.43
N GLY A 104 -24.13 28.29 -9.16
CA GLY A 104 -25.32 27.89 -8.40
C GLY A 104 -25.30 26.43 -7.92
N ARG A 105 -24.16 25.74 -8.03
CA ARG A 105 -24.02 24.33 -7.66
C ARG A 105 -23.87 24.18 -6.15
N ARG A 106 -24.43 23.10 -5.61
CA ARG A 106 -24.25 22.75 -4.19
C ARG A 106 -22.83 22.22 -3.99
N VAL A 107 -22.06 22.84 -3.08
CA VAL A 107 -20.68 22.45 -2.82
C VAL A 107 -20.62 21.45 -1.66
N LEU A 108 -19.93 20.34 -1.87
CA LEU A 108 -19.57 19.38 -0.83
C LEU A 108 -18.04 19.33 -0.71
N ILE A 109 -17.55 19.12 0.52
CA ILE A 109 -16.15 18.81 0.82
C ILE A 109 -16.11 17.36 1.31
N CYS A 110 -15.26 16.56 0.69
CA CYS A 110 -15.00 15.17 1.05
C CYS A 110 -13.53 15.04 1.48
N LYS A 111 -13.30 14.87 2.78
CA LYS A 111 -11.98 14.76 3.40
C LYS A 111 -11.54 13.31 3.56
N LEU A 112 -10.59 12.88 2.72
CA LEU A 112 -10.14 11.48 2.70
C LEU A 112 -9.17 11.10 3.85
N ALA A 113 -8.83 12.04 4.73
CA ALA A 113 -7.89 11.82 5.84
C ALA A 113 -8.33 12.36 7.21
N ASP A 114 -9.12 13.44 7.27
CA ASP A 114 -9.63 13.99 8.54
C ASP A 114 -10.82 13.19 9.11
N ALA A 115 -10.99 11.93 8.69
CA ALA A 115 -11.72 10.92 9.44
C ALA A 115 -11.02 10.70 10.80
N ALA A 116 -11.32 11.56 11.78
CA ALA A 116 -10.43 11.89 12.91
C ALA A 116 -10.24 10.79 13.97
N LEU A 117 -10.64 9.53 13.71
CA LEU A 117 -10.45 8.38 14.60
C LEU A 117 -9.34 7.41 14.18
N TRP A 118 -8.52 7.70 13.18
CA TRP A 118 -7.32 6.89 12.86
C TRP A 118 -6.09 7.19 13.75
N ARG A 119 -6.24 8.06 14.75
CA ARG A 119 -5.31 8.25 15.89
C ARG A 119 -6.08 8.29 17.21
N ASN A 120 -5.39 7.95 18.29
CA ASN A 120 -5.98 7.74 19.62
C ASN A 120 -6.76 8.97 20.11
N GLY A 121 -7.93 8.73 20.72
CA GLY A 121 -8.76 9.79 21.27
C GLY A 121 -8.19 10.44 22.53
N MET A 122 -8.22 11.78 22.55
CA MET A 122 -8.44 12.61 23.73
C MET A 122 -9.00 13.95 23.23
N GLY A 123 -10.11 14.41 23.81
CA GLY A 123 -10.77 15.65 23.38
C GLY A 123 -10.09 16.90 23.95
N GLY A 124 -10.12 18.00 23.20
CA GLY A 124 -9.63 19.31 23.62
C GLY A 124 -9.91 20.38 22.56
N SER A 125 -10.65 21.43 22.93
CA SER A 125 -11.07 22.52 22.04
C SER A 125 -9.87 23.37 21.54
N PRO A 126 -9.88 23.90 20.30
CA PRO A 126 -8.76 24.66 19.76
C PRO A 126 -8.60 26.05 20.41
N HIS A 127 -7.33 26.43 20.62
CA HIS A 127 -6.92 27.82 20.86
C HIS A 127 -5.76 28.17 19.91
N HIS A 128 -5.80 29.40 19.36
CA HIS A 128 -4.88 29.85 18.33
C HIS A 128 -3.40 29.74 18.71
N VAL A 129 -2.57 29.32 17.76
CA VAL A 129 -1.15 29.70 17.66
C VAL A 129 -0.83 30.01 16.20
N GLU A 130 -0.32 31.21 15.92
CA GLU A 130 0.12 31.63 14.58
C GLU A 130 1.33 30.81 14.08
N PRO A 131 1.61 30.79 12.76
CA PRO A 131 2.71 30.03 12.16
C PRO A 131 4.11 30.62 12.45
N GLY A 132 4.49 30.71 13.71
CA GLY A 132 5.81 31.12 14.17
C GLY A 132 6.83 29.99 14.10
N VAL A 133 7.69 29.99 13.08
CA VAL A 133 8.89 29.12 13.04
C VAL A 133 9.80 29.49 14.22
N PRO A 134 10.11 28.57 15.16
CA PRO A 134 10.97 28.89 16.28
C PRO A 134 12.40 29.18 15.78
N PRO A 135 12.94 30.40 15.96
CA PRO A 135 14.33 30.66 15.62
C PRO A 135 15.20 29.71 16.45
N ASN A 136 16.19 29.10 15.80
CA ASN A 136 17.08 28.06 16.32
C ASN A 136 16.61 26.58 16.22
N PHE A 137 15.50 26.23 15.53
CA PHE A 137 15.23 24.81 15.23
C PHE A 137 16.39 24.15 14.47
N ASP A 138 16.98 24.85 13.48
CA ASP A 138 18.20 24.44 12.78
C ASP A 138 19.39 24.21 13.73
N LYS A 139 19.48 24.95 14.84
CA LYS A 139 20.54 24.75 15.83
C LYS A 139 20.28 23.53 16.71
N PHE A 140 19.03 23.14 16.95
CA PHE A 140 18.73 21.87 17.62
C PHE A 140 19.11 20.68 16.74
N VAL A 141 18.71 20.70 15.46
CA VAL A 141 19.11 19.68 14.48
C VAL A 141 20.62 19.65 14.28
N ALA A 142 21.27 20.82 14.11
CA ALA A 142 22.71 20.91 13.98
C ALA A 142 23.45 20.46 15.25
N HIS A 143 22.94 20.72 16.46
CA HIS A 143 23.57 20.26 17.71
C HIS A 143 23.42 18.75 17.91
N ALA A 144 22.26 18.18 17.57
CA ALA A 144 22.02 16.74 17.58
C ALA A 144 22.93 16.02 16.55
N MET A 145 22.94 16.47 15.29
CA MET A 145 23.81 15.89 14.27
C MET A 145 25.31 16.14 14.53
N SER A 146 25.68 17.26 15.15
CA SER A 146 27.04 17.56 15.65
C SER A 146 27.58 16.53 16.64
N ARG A 147 26.70 15.85 17.39
CA ARG A 147 27.07 14.78 18.32
C ARG A 147 27.10 13.38 17.69
N VAL A 148 26.33 13.15 16.62
CA VAL A 148 26.40 11.90 15.83
C VAL A 148 27.58 11.91 14.86
N MET A 149 27.93 13.07 14.28
CA MET A 149 29.03 13.24 13.31
C MET A 149 30.43 13.38 13.95
N ARG A 150 30.59 13.19 15.27
CA ARG A 150 31.87 13.35 15.97
C ARG A 150 32.45 12.08 16.62
N ALA A 151 32.32 10.97 15.90
CA ALA A 151 33.17 9.79 16.05
C ALA A 151 33.55 9.24 14.67
N GLY A 152 34.77 9.52 14.17
CA GLY A 152 35.23 9.09 12.84
C GLY A 152 34.82 10.04 11.70
N ALA A 153 35.19 11.31 11.70
CA ALA A 153 36.53 11.87 11.47
C ALA A 153 36.89 12.07 9.97
N CYS A 154 36.86 13.35 9.58
CA CYS A 154 37.28 14.02 8.35
C CYS A 154 38.19 13.28 7.34
N TRP A 155 37.75 13.23 6.08
CA TRP A 155 38.62 13.38 4.90
C TRP A 155 37.99 14.37 3.91
N ALA A 156 38.61 15.53 3.75
CA ALA A 156 38.31 16.54 2.72
C ALA A 156 39.62 17.30 2.39
N PRO A 157 39.81 17.81 1.16
CA PRO A 157 41.15 17.96 0.59
C PRO A 157 41.81 19.32 0.83
N VAL A 158 43.14 19.32 0.85
CA VAL A 158 43.98 20.46 0.43
C VAL A 158 44.99 19.95 -0.60
N SER A 159 45.34 20.80 -1.55
CA SER A 159 46.20 20.49 -2.69
C SER A 159 47.68 20.27 -2.32
N THR A 160 48.36 19.53 -3.22
CA THR A 160 49.80 19.42 -3.38
C THR A 160 50.65 20.62 -2.94
N VAL A 161 51.70 20.36 -2.15
CA VAL A 161 53.13 20.66 -2.43
C VAL A 161 54.01 20.01 -1.33
N SER A 162 55.33 19.87 -1.59
CA SER A 162 56.44 19.34 -0.75
C SER A 162 56.38 19.57 0.78
N SER A 163 56.99 18.76 1.68
CA SER A 163 57.99 17.67 1.51
C SER A 163 58.22 16.86 2.81
N GLU A 164 58.79 15.65 2.64
CA GLU A 164 59.75 14.97 3.54
C GLU A 164 59.44 14.54 5.01
N VAL A 165 59.62 13.23 5.25
CA VAL A 165 60.48 12.62 6.31
C VAL A 165 59.92 12.26 7.72
N ARG A 166 59.90 10.92 7.95
CA ARG A 166 60.09 10.12 9.20
C ARG A 166 58.96 9.88 10.24
N CYS A 167 59.00 8.63 10.74
CA CYS A 167 58.35 8.02 11.92
C CYS A 167 59.33 8.13 13.15
N PRO A 168 59.23 7.44 14.33
CA PRO A 168 58.29 6.40 14.81
C PRO A 168 57.88 6.46 16.34
N TYR A 169 57.31 5.35 16.88
CA TYR A 169 57.07 4.98 18.32
C TYR A 169 55.90 5.67 19.10
N ILE A 170 55.29 5.09 20.17
CA ILE A 170 54.83 3.71 20.51
C ILE A 170 53.87 3.71 21.76
N ALA A 171 53.17 2.59 22.05
CA ALA A 171 52.54 2.16 23.34
C ALA A 171 51.12 2.64 23.81
N TRP A 172 50.54 1.77 24.65
CA TRP A 172 49.34 1.82 25.54
C TRP A 172 49.80 1.95 27.04
N PRO A 173 49.01 1.86 28.15
CA PRO A 173 47.59 1.43 28.36
C PRO A 173 46.73 2.19 29.44
N SER A 174 45.46 1.75 29.56
CA SER A 174 44.62 1.53 30.79
C SER A 174 44.24 2.63 31.82
N CYS A 175 42.91 2.88 31.90
CA CYS A 175 42.01 2.73 33.08
C CYS A 175 42.01 3.65 34.35
N ILE A 176 40.80 3.77 34.92
CA ILE A 176 40.39 4.02 36.35
C ILE A 176 40.11 5.46 36.88
N HIS A 177 38.87 5.61 37.39
CA HIS A 177 38.33 6.46 38.49
C HIS A 177 38.17 8.01 38.45
N THR A 178 36.89 8.43 38.57
CA THR A 178 36.29 9.14 39.73
C THR A 178 36.50 10.65 39.98
N LEU A 179 35.42 11.40 39.65
CA LEU A 179 34.73 12.49 40.38
C LEU A 179 35.43 13.75 40.94
N CYS A 180 34.63 14.83 40.86
CA CYS A 180 34.59 16.04 41.70
C CYS A 180 35.58 17.20 41.45
N TRP A 181 34.98 18.40 41.34
CA TRP A 181 35.31 19.71 41.93
C TRP A 181 36.79 20.12 42.07
N SER A 182 37.18 21.36 41.77
CA SER A 182 36.48 22.58 41.31
C SER A 182 37.55 23.63 40.92
N TYR A 183 37.16 24.79 40.37
CA TYR A 183 37.49 26.13 40.91
C TYR A 183 36.81 27.25 40.12
N SER A 184 36.79 28.46 40.67
CA SER A 184 36.08 29.64 40.14
C SER A 184 37.03 30.81 39.83
N THR A 185 36.62 31.67 38.88
CA THR A 185 36.90 33.12 38.73
C THR A 185 36.36 33.56 37.34
N SER A 186 35.85 34.78 37.11
CA SER A 186 35.47 35.87 38.02
C SER A 186 34.36 36.75 37.39
N LEU A 187 33.51 37.32 38.24
CA LEU A 187 32.57 38.44 38.01
C LEU A 187 33.36 39.79 37.86
N PRO A 188 32.78 41.01 37.60
CA PRO A 188 31.42 41.44 38.02
C PRO A 188 30.62 42.53 37.23
N THR A 189 29.32 42.62 37.56
CA THR A 189 28.43 43.84 37.60
C THR A 189 28.16 44.65 36.31
N THR A 190 27.04 45.38 36.14
CA THR A 190 26.03 46.00 37.03
C THR A 190 24.57 45.62 36.63
N HIS A 191 23.61 45.29 37.53
CA HIS A 191 22.77 46.16 38.40
C HIS A 191 21.76 47.07 37.65
N LEU A 192 20.46 47.19 38.00
CA LEU A 192 19.82 47.11 39.34
C LEU A 192 18.42 46.41 39.42
N THR A 193 17.99 46.23 40.68
CA THR A 193 16.74 45.73 41.29
C THR A 193 15.56 46.75 41.26
N PRO A 194 14.28 46.46 41.68
CA PRO A 194 13.89 45.80 42.94
C PRO A 194 12.61 44.92 42.99
N ALA A 195 12.37 44.30 44.15
CA ALA A 195 11.17 43.54 44.51
C ALA A 195 10.58 43.98 45.88
N LYS A 196 9.25 43.97 45.99
CA LYS A 196 8.40 44.21 47.19
C LYS A 196 7.00 43.63 46.90
N GLN A 197 6.17 43.15 47.84
CA GLN A 197 6.30 42.87 49.29
C GLN A 197 5.11 41.97 49.76
N ILE A 198 5.38 40.92 50.58
CA ILE A 198 4.66 40.58 51.86
C ILE A 198 3.18 40.03 51.77
N TYR A 199 2.56 39.24 52.69
CA TYR A 199 2.73 38.87 54.14
C TYR A 199 2.36 37.38 54.47
N THR A 200 3.06 36.75 55.46
CA THR A 200 2.65 35.79 56.57
C THR A 200 1.36 34.93 56.54
N TRP A 201 1.17 33.77 57.23
CA TRP A 201 1.93 32.81 58.09
C TRP A 201 1.07 31.50 58.28
N VAL A 202 1.54 30.23 58.36
CA VAL A 202 2.19 29.45 59.49
C VAL A 202 1.20 29.09 60.65
N PRO A 203 1.20 27.90 61.35
CA PRO A 203 2.03 26.65 61.29
C PRO A 203 1.30 25.26 61.44
N SER A 204 2.09 24.17 61.68
CA SER A 204 1.87 23.10 62.73
C SER A 204 1.24 21.74 62.29
N VAL A 205 1.53 20.51 62.80
CA VAL A 205 2.71 19.83 63.47
C VAL A 205 2.66 18.29 63.20
N GLY A 206 3.79 17.57 63.21
CA GLY A 206 3.91 16.12 63.58
C GLY A 206 4.57 15.22 62.50
N ASN A 207 5.73 14.57 62.67
CA ASN A 207 6.30 13.64 63.69
C ASN A 207 5.70 12.21 63.62
N ALA A 208 6.45 11.09 63.72
CA ALA A 208 7.89 10.83 63.96
C ALA A 208 8.35 9.52 63.22
N ILE A 209 9.59 9.38 62.72
CA ILE A 209 10.79 8.73 63.34
C ILE A 209 10.57 7.27 63.82
N GLY A 210 11.20 6.30 63.13
CA GLY A 210 11.20 4.86 63.48
C GLY A 210 12.43 4.12 62.91
N VAL A 211 12.91 3.05 63.57
CA VAL A 211 14.29 2.50 63.42
C VAL A 211 14.36 0.97 63.73
N GLN A 212 15.42 0.28 63.25
CA GLN A 212 15.81 -1.15 63.47
C GLN A 212 14.97 -2.21 62.70
N SER A 213 15.50 -3.24 62.00
CA SER A 213 16.55 -4.28 62.23
C SER A 213 16.00 -5.56 62.90
N CYS A 214 16.29 -6.81 62.47
CA CYS A 214 17.01 -7.37 61.30
C CYS A 214 16.83 -8.92 61.23
N ARG A 215 17.24 -9.54 60.10
CA ARG A 215 17.56 -10.99 59.86
C ARG A 215 16.44 -12.02 59.52
N ARG A 216 16.63 -12.58 58.30
CA ARG A 216 16.67 -14.01 57.90
C ARG A 216 15.39 -14.87 57.76
N SER A 217 15.48 -15.73 56.73
CA SER A 217 14.85 -17.05 56.53
C SER A 217 13.32 -17.14 56.45
N SER A 218 12.84 -17.04 55.20
CA SER A 218 12.07 -18.11 54.53
C SER A 218 11.13 -18.98 55.39
N LEU A 219 9.83 -18.76 55.24
CA LEU A 219 8.86 -19.85 55.18
C LEU A 219 7.95 -19.61 53.97
N ALA A 220 7.68 -20.67 53.20
CA ALA A 220 6.66 -20.63 52.15
C ALA A 220 5.30 -20.99 52.76
N VAL A 221 4.20 -20.48 52.20
CA VAL A 221 2.96 -21.26 52.06
C VAL A 221 2.05 -20.68 50.97
N ARG A 222 1.66 -21.57 50.04
CA ARG A 222 0.46 -21.60 49.18
C ARG A 222 -0.01 -20.30 48.52
N CYS A 223 0.15 -20.28 47.20
CA CYS A 223 -0.79 -19.63 46.29
C CYS A 223 -2.22 -20.18 46.52
N THR A 224 -3.19 -19.28 46.71
CA THR A 224 -4.62 -19.57 46.61
C THR A 224 -5.34 -18.39 45.97
N HIS A 225 -5.70 -18.53 44.69
CA HIS A 225 -6.51 -17.62 43.86
C HIS A 225 -5.95 -16.21 43.58
N GLY A 226 -6.11 -15.79 42.31
CA GLY A 226 -6.29 -14.37 41.96
C GLY A 226 -5.04 -13.60 41.50
N HIS A 227 -5.04 -13.27 40.21
CA HIS A 227 -4.29 -12.23 39.49
C HIS A 227 -3.49 -11.18 40.31
N CYS A 228 -2.26 -10.92 39.88
CA CYS A 228 -1.54 -9.70 40.26
C CYS A 228 -0.67 -9.16 39.10
N HIS A 229 -1.22 -8.25 38.29
CA HIS A 229 -0.48 -7.43 37.33
C HIS A 229 -0.16 -6.06 37.94
N VAL A 230 1.01 -5.90 38.56
CA VAL A 230 1.50 -4.58 39.02
C VAL A 230 3.01 -4.46 38.76
N PRO A 231 3.41 -3.80 37.66
CA PRO A 231 4.49 -2.82 37.80
C PRO A 231 4.35 -1.54 36.94
N ILE A 232 3.24 -1.33 36.22
CA ILE A 232 3.09 -0.16 35.31
C ILE A 232 2.70 1.12 36.08
N LEU A 233 1.80 1.03 37.05
CA LEU A 233 1.23 2.21 37.74
C LEU A 233 2.29 3.04 38.51
N PHE A 234 3.35 2.39 39.00
CA PHE A 234 4.47 3.03 39.72
C PHE A 234 5.32 3.96 38.83
N VAL A 235 5.26 3.82 37.50
CA VAL A 235 6.04 4.66 36.59
C VAL A 235 5.41 6.05 36.46
N PHE A 236 4.08 6.14 36.35
CA PHE A 236 3.39 7.40 36.06
C PHE A 236 3.30 8.33 37.27
N VAL A 237 3.05 7.79 38.47
CA VAL A 237 3.05 8.57 39.73
C VAL A 237 4.43 9.21 39.97
N ARG A 238 5.53 8.53 39.64
CA ARG A 238 6.89 9.04 39.81
C ARG A 238 7.28 10.19 38.86
N HIS A 239 6.48 10.42 37.81
CA HIS A 239 6.70 11.50 36.84
C HIS A 239 5.68 12.65 36.96
N GLY A 240 4.85 12.67 38.01
CA GLY A 240 3.98 13.81 38.34
C GLY A 240 2.83 14.06 37.36
N LEU A 241 2.37 13.02 36.65
CA LEU A 241 1.33 13.13 35.62
C LEU A 241 -0.12 13.02 36.14
N PHE A 242 -0.31 12.92 37.46
CA PHE A 242 -1.61 12.94 38.13
C PHE A 242 -1.49 13.62 39.51
N ASP A 243 -2.49 14.42 39.87
CA ASP A 243 -2.74 14.83 41.26
C ASP A 243 -3.41 13.67 42.01
N THR A 244 -3.04 13.44 43.27
CA THR A 244 -3.47 12.28 44.07
C THR A 244 -4.63 12.58 45.02
N THR A 245 -5.31 13.72 44.88
CA THR A 245 -6.32 14.19 45.85
C THR A 245 -7.72 13.55 45.73
N GLU A 246 -8.11 12.99 44.57
CA GLU A 246 -9.45 12.42 44.34
C GLU A 246 -9.55 10.87 44.40
N LEU A 247 -8.67 10.20 45.16
CA LEU A 247 -8.60 8.72 45.20
C LEU A 247 -9.09 8.05 46.51
N ASN A 248 -9.72 8.81 47.42
CA ASN A 248 -10.11 8.35 48.77
C ASN A 248 -11.64 8.19 48.99
N SER A 249 -12.47 8.21 47.94
CA SER A 249 -13.93 8.32 48.05
C SER A 249 -14.74 7.11 47.52
N LEU A 250 -14.09 6.01 47.12
CA LEU A 250 -14.75 4.80 46.59
C LEU A 250 -14.56 3.57 47.50
N PRO A 251 -15.62 2.77 47.76
CA PRO A 251 -15.58 1.63 48.68
C PRO A 251 -15.03 0.32 48.07
N SER A 252 -14.82 -0.66 48.97
CA SER A 252 -14.27 -2.00 48.72
C SER A 252 -15.02 -2.85 47.66
N PRO A 253 -14.40 -3.93 47.13
CA PRO A 253 -14.36 -4.10 45.68
C PRO A 253 -15.41 -5.04 45.10
N MET A 254 -15.99 -4.63 43.96
CA MET A 254 -16.67 -5.55 43.05
C MET A 254 -15.67 -6.46 42.31
N PRO A 255 -16.07 -7.68 41.91
CA PRO A 255 -15.24 -8.55 41.09
C PRO A 255 -14.92 -7.89 39.73
N TYR A 256 -13.66 -8.00 39.31
CA TYR A 256 -13.09 -7.32 38.13
C TYR A 256 -13.90 -7.47 36.83
N HIS A 257 -14.66 -8.56 36.69
CA HIS A 257 -15.42 -8.88 35.49
C HIS A 257 -16.74 -8.08 35.32
N GLN A 258 -17.20 -7.38 36.36
CA GLN A 258 -18.39 -6.50 36.27
C GLN A 258 -18.04 -5.01 36.13
N LEU A 259 -16.84 -4.59 36.54
CA LEU A 259 -16.35 -3.21 36.35
C LEU A 259 -16.05 -2.87 34.87
N ILE A 260 -15.99 -3.87 33.99
CA ILE A 260 -15.71 -3.73 32.55
C ILE A 260 -16.99 -3.48 31.73
N ILE A 261 -18.19 -3.67 32.29
CA ILE A 261 -19.47 -3.64 31.55
C ILE A 261 -20.27 -2.33 31.79
N ALA A 262 -19.87 -1.51 32.77
CA ALA A 262 -20.64 -0.34 33.21
C ALA A 262 -20.21 1.02 32.61
N TYR A 263 -19.13 1.09 31.84
CA TYR A 263 -18.70 2.32 31.13
C TYR A 263 -18.67 2.09 29.61
N TRP A 264 -19.86 2.27 29.05
CA TRP A 264 -20.26 2.22 27.64
C TRP A 264 -19.75 3.49 26.88
N PRO A 265 -19.52 3.50 25.54
CA PRO A 265 -19.13 2.42 24.62
C PRO A 265 -18.12 2.83 23.52
N ASN A 266 -18.06 2.02 22.44
CA ASN A 266 -17.74 2.39 21.05
C ASN A 266 -16.32 2.86 20.71
N ALA A 267 -15.41 1.88 20.76
CA ALA A 267 -14.75 1.27 19.58
C ALA A 267 -13.59 1.98 18.82
N ASP A 268 -12.89 1.12 18.08
CA ASP A 268 -11.47 1.12 17.67
C ASP A 268 -11.15 1.85 16.35
N PRO A 269 -9.87 2.24 16.06
CA PRO A 269 -9.36 2.62 14.73
C PRO A 269 -9.42 1.51 13.64
N GLY A 270 -10.64 1.00 13.41
CA GLY A 270 -11.13 0.18 12.31
C GLY A 270 -12.63 0.39 12.02
N LYS A 271 -13.22 1.48 12.53
CA LYS A 271 -14.66 1.77 12.68
C LYS A 271 -15.50 1.97 11.42
N VAL A 272 -14.94 2.62 10.39
CA VAL A 272 -15.69 3.03 9.18
C VAL A 272 -15.19 2.23 7.99
N THR A 273 -16.06 1.36 7.48
CA THR A 273 -15.86 0.64 6.22
C THR A 273 -16.13 1.54 5.01
N ALA A 274 -15.63 1.12 3.85
CA ALA A 274 -15.97 1.72 2.55
C ALA A 274 -17.49 1.84 2.33
N TYR A 275 -18.22 0.83 2.79
CA TYR A 275 -19.68 0.75 2.76
C TYR A 275 -20.34 1.85 3.59
N GLN A 276 -19.95 1.98 4.87
CA GLN A 276 -20.47 3.02 5.77
C GLN A 276 -20.18 4.44 5.29
N TRP A 277 -18.99 4.69 4.73
CA TRP A 277 -18.71 6.00 4.12
C TRP A 277 -19.59 6.23 2.87
N SER A 278 -19.72 5.23 1.98
CA SER A 278 -20.60 5.39 0.79
C SER A 278 -22.10 5.48 1.13
N HIS A 279 -22.52 5.03 2.33
CA HIS A 279 -23.84 5.34 2.88
C HIS A 279 -23.97 6.82 3.27
N THR A 280 -22.99 7.39 3.99
CA THR A 280 -23.05 8.81 4.37
C THR A 280 -22.95 9.75 3.17
N ASP A 281 -22.20 9.38 2.13
CA ASP A 281 -22.19 10.11 0.86
C ASP A 281 -23.58 10.12 0.20
N ASP A 282 -24.31 8.99 0.21
CA ASP A 282 -25.67 8.93 -0.33
C ASP A 282 -26.66 9.78 0.46
N LEU A 283 -26.58 9.78 1.79
CA LEU A 283 -27.44 10.63 2.62
C LEU A 283 -27.24 12.10 2.25
N TRP A 284 -25.99 12.55 2.08
CA TRP A 284 -25.70 13.91 1.63
C TRP A 284 -26.17 14.19 0.20
N LEU A 285 -25.94 13.26 -0.74
CA LEU A 285 -26.31 13.42 -2.15
C LEU A 285 -27.83 13.45 -2.36
N GLU A 286 -28.58 12.54 -1.74
CA GLU A 286 -30.04 12.56 -1.81
C GLU A 286 -30.60 13.82 -1.13
N THR A 287 -30.05 14.23 0.02
CA THR A 287 -30.47 15.48 0.69
C THR A 287 -30.23 16.71 -0.19
N ALA A 288 -29.06 16.80 -0.83
CA ALA A 288 -28.73 17.88 -1.76
C ALA A 288 -29.68 17.90 -2.98
N LEU A 289 -30.16 16.73 -3.43
CA LEU A 289 -31.07 16.60 -4.57
C LEU A 289 -32.56 16.79 -4.23
N GLU A 290 -32.93 16.94 -2.96
CA GLU A 290 -34.24 17.50 -2.55
C GLU A 290 -34.25 19.04 -2.62
N GLU A 291 -33.20 19.68 -3.14
CA GLU A 291 -33.16 21.10 -3.50
C GLU A 291 -33.33 21.29 -5.01
N GLU A 292 -34.39 21.98 -5.44
CA GLU A 292 -34.65 22.28 -6.85
C GLU A 292 -33.44 22.93 -7.56
N GLU A 293 -32.79 23.90 -6.92
CA GLU A 293 -31.64 24.62 -7.46
C GLU A 293 -30.42 23.70 -7.70
N THR A 294 -30.28 22.65 -6.88
CA THR A 294 -29.25 21.63 -7.04
C THR A 294 -29.60 20.64 -8.16
N GLN A 295 -30.88 20.31 -8.35
CA GLN A 295 -31.33 19.53 -9.51
C GLN A 295 -31.07 20.27 -10.83
N LYS A 296 -31.21 21.62 -10.84
CA LYS A 296 -30.97 22.48 -12.01
C LYS A 296 -29.50 22.69 -12.33
N ASN A 297 -28.70 23.08 -11.33
CA ASN A 297 -27.31 23.51 -11.56
C ASN A 297 -26.30 22.37 -11.39
N GLY A 298 -26.59 21.42 -10.50
CA GLY A 298 -25.70 20.32 -10.16
C GLY A 298 -24.87 20.53 -8.89
N ILE A 299 -23.78 19.77 -8.80
CA ILE A 299 -22.97 19.58 -7.58
C ILE A 299 -21.48 19.81 -7.87
N SER A 300 -20.75 20.36 -6.89
CA SER A 300 -19.29 20.47 -6.92
C SER A 300 -18.69 19.80 -5.68
N VAL A 301 -17.87 18.77 -5.87
CA VAL A 301 -17.27 18.00 -4.77
C VAL A 301 -15.78 18.29 -4.67
N ILE A 302 -15.34 18.99 -3.63
CA ILE A 302 -13.92 19.09 -3.28
C ILE A 302 -13.49 17.77 -2.67
N VAL A 303 -12.47 17.13 -3.24
CA VAL A 303 -11.92 15.85 -2.77
C VAL A 303 -10.53 16.12 -2.21
N ASP A 304 -10.44 16.22 -0.88
CA ASP A 304 -9.17 16.44 -0.20
C ASP A 304 -8.39 15.13 -0.05
N ALA A 305 -7.27 15.04 -0.76
CA ALA A 305 -6.35 13.91 -0.76
C ALA A 305 -5.04 14.18 -0.01
N GLY A 306 -5.02 15.20 0.87
CA GLY A 306 -3.98 15.40 1.86
C GLY A 306 -3.99 14.29 2.92
N ASN A 307 -2.87 14.08 3.61
CA ASN A 307 -2.72 13.22 4.81
C ASN A 307 -3.19 11.75 4.75
N ILE A 308 -3.66 11.22 3.61
CA ILE A 308 -4.28 9.89 3.48
C ILE A 308 -3.41 8.77 4.08
N PRO A 309 -3.94 7.95 5.01
CA PRO A 309 -3.19 6.88 5.64
C PRO A 309 -3.00 5.68 4.69
N TRP A 310 -1.88 4.96 4.82
CA TRP A 310 -1.57 3.76 4.02
C TRP A 310 -2.64 2.64 4.09
N LYS A 311 -3.51 2.63 5.11
CA LYS A 311 -4.68 1.72 5.16
C LYS A 311 -5.65 1.93 3.96
N PHE A 312 -5.74 3.15 3.42
CA PHE A 312 -6.62 3.53 2.29
C PHE A 312 -6.30 2.76 0.99
N LEU A 313 -5.07 2.23 0.83
CA LEU A 313 -4.71 1.35 -0.29
C LEU A 313 -5.64 0.13 -0.43
N LYS A 314 -6.24 -0.36 0.66
CA LYS A 314 -7.22 -1.46 0.59
C LYS A 314 -8.50 -1.02 -0.15
N PHE A 315 -8.90 0.24 0.01
CA PHE A 315 -10.08 0.82 -0.63
C PHE A 315 -9.79 1.32 -2.05
N ALA A 316 -8.64 1.96 -2.29
CA ALA A 316 -8.26 2.53 -3.58
C ALA A 316 -7.79 1.46 -4.59
N ASN A 317 -8.70 0.55 -4.94
CA ASN A 317 -8.47 -0.56 -5.85
C ASN A 317 -9.39 -0.47 -7.10
N PRO A 318 -9.03 -1.14 -8.21
CA PRO A 318 -9.81 -1.16 -9.46
C PRO A 318 -11.31 -1.49 -9.34
N PHE A 319 -11.69 -2.44 -8.48
CA PHE A 319 -13.08 -2.86 -8.33
C PHE A 319 -13.91 -1.74 -7.69
N ASN A 320 -13.41 -1.18 -6.58
CA ASN A 320 -14.05 -0.05 -5.91
C ASN A 320 -14.11 1.19 -6.80
N ALA A 321 -13.05 1.50 -7.55
CA ALA A 321 -13.03 2.63 -8.49
C ALA A 321 -14.06 2.45 -9.62
N THR A 322 -14.14 1.24 -10.20
CA THR A 322 -15.16 0.91 -11.21
C THR A 322 -16.58 1.03 -10.63
N PHE A 323 -16.79 0.58 -9.38
CA PHE A 323 -18.08 0.67 -8.72
C PHE A 323 -18.48 2.12 -8.42
N VAL A 324 -17.59 2.93 -7.83
CA VAL A 324 -17.84 4.35 -7.53
C VAL A 324 -18.10 5.15 -8.81
N GLY A 325 -17.39 4.86 -9.91
CA GLY A 325 -17.69 5.41 -11.23
C GLY A 325 -19.10 5.07 -11.71
N ARG A 326 -19.49 3.79 -11.67
CA ARG A 326 -20.86 3.35 -12.01
C ARG A 326 -21.94 3.98 -11.12
N LYS A 327 -21.67 4.13 -9.82
CA LYS A 327 -22.57 4.80 -8.87
C LYS A 327 -22.74 6.27 -9.25
N SER A 328 -21.65 6.99 -9.49
CA SER A 328 -21.66 8.39 -9.95
C SER A 328 -22.40 8.59 -11.28
N ASP A 329 -22.17 7.72 -12.27
CA ASP A 329 -22.89 7.74 -13.55
C ASP A 329 -24.41 7.55 -13.39
N ALA A 330 -24.82 6.68 -12.46
CA ALA A 330 -26.20 6.30 -12.21
C ALA A 330 -26.99 7.32 -11.36
N LEU A 331 -26.33 8.13 -10.53
CA LEU A 331 -27.00 9.16 -9.72
C LEU A 331 -27.85 10.10 -10.58
N PRO A 332 -29.04 10.54 -10.13
CA PRO A 332 -29.90 11.47 -10.87
C PRO A 332 -29.42 12.93 -10.74
N VAL A 333 -28.12 13.18 -10.92
CA VAL A 333 -27.54 14.53 -10.99
C VAL A 333 -27.36 14.92 -12.45
N ARG A 334 -27.84 16.12 -12.81
CA ARG A 334 -27.65 16.73 -14.15
C ARG A 334 -26.16 16.94 -14.43
N HIS A 335 -25.46 17.60 -13.52
CA HIS A 335 -24.04 17.91 -13.63
C HIS A 335 -23.33 17.72 -12.28
N ILE A 336 -22.13 17.15 -12.30
CA ILE A 336 -21.25 17.01 -11.13
C ILE A 336 -19.81 17.31 -11.57
N GLU A 337 -19.08 18.09 -10.77
CA GLU A 337 -17.63 18.28 -10.90
C GLU A 337 -16.92 17.77 -9.63
N HIS A 338 -15.69 17.28 -9.78
CA HIS A 338 -14.84 16.79 -8.71
C HIS A 338 -13.51 17.56 -8.71
N HIS A 339 -13.20 18.25 -7.62
CA HIS A 339 -12.05 19.13 -7.47
C HIS A 339 -11.02 18.51 -6.51
N VAL A 340 -9.99 17.86 -7.06
CA VAL A 340 -9.04 17.07 -6.27
C VAL A 340 -7.88 17.95 -5.78
N VAL A 341 -7.73 18.05 -4.46
CA VAL A 341 -6.83 18.99 -3.76
C VAL A 341 -5.93 18.28 -2.75
N ASN A 342 -4.89 18.98 -2.28
CA ASN A 342 -3.94 18.59 -1.22
C ASN A 342 -3.16 17.27 -1.43
N THR A 343 -3.28 16.66 -2.60
CA THR A 343 -2.62 15.39 -3.00
C THR A 343 -1.12 15.32 -2.67
N SER A 344 -0.69 14.20 -2.10
CA SER A 344 0.74 13.84 -2.07
C SER A 344 1.22 13.19 -3.39
N PHE A 345 2.54 13.13 -3.62
CA PHE A 345 3.14 12.38 -4.73
C PHE A 345 2.66 10.92 -4.79
N PHE A 346 2.53 10.28 -3.63
CA PHE A 346 2.00 8.92 -3.50
C PHE A 346 0.53 8.83 -3.92
N MET A 347 -0.30 9.80 -3.53
CA MET A 347 -1.69 9.86 -3.95
C MET A 347 -1.83 10.10 -5.46
N ASN A 348 -0.97 10.91 -6.08
CA ASN A 348 -0.99 11.09 -7.53
C ASN A 348 -0.69 9.79 -8.29
N ALA A 349 0.24 8.96 -7.79
CA ALA A 349 0.49 7.63 -8.37
C ALA A 349 -0.69 6.65 -8.15
N LEU A 350 -1.33 6.70 -6.99
CA LEU A 350 -2.50 5.88 -6.67
C LEU A 350 -3.74 6.29 -7.50
N ILE A 351 -3.94 7.60 -7.69
CA ILE A 351 -4.95 8.16 -8.59
C ILE A 351 -4.67 7.71 -10.02
N ALA A 352 -3.44 7.83 -10.52
CA ALA A 352 -3.08 7.36 -11.87
C ALA A 352 -3.33 5.86 -12.08
N LEU A 353 -3.25 5.04 -11.02
CA LEU A 353 -3.60 3.63 -11.06
C LEU A 353 -5.12 3.39 -11.16
N VAL A 354 -5.96 4.17 -10.46
CA VAL A 354 -7.43 3.96 -10.46
C VAL A 354 -8.20 4.80 -11.49
N PHE A 355 -7.64 5.90 -11.98
CA PHE A 355 -8.29 6.80 -12.94
C PHE A 355 -8.74 6.11 -14.25
N PRO A 356 -8.00 5.14 -14.84
CA PRO A 356 -8.47 4.42 -16.04
C PRO A 356 -9.81 3.69 -15.87
N PHE A 357 -10.18 3.32 -14.64
CA PHE A 357 -11.37 2.54 -14.29
C PHE A 357 -12.65 3.36 -14.14
N LEU A 358 -12.51 4.68 -14.00
CA LEU A 358 -13.63 5.60 -13.95
C LEU A 358 -14.31 5.68 -15.33
N SER A 359 -15.59 6.05 -15.39
CA SER A 359 -16.25 6.26 -16.67
C SER A 359 -15.67 7.48 -17.40
N ASN A 360 -15.91 7.63 -18.71
CA ASN A 360 -15.47 8.83 -19.42
C ASN A 360 -16.16 10.09 -18.85
N ARG A 361 -17.45 10.01 -18.51
CA ARG A 361 -18.20 11.08 -17.82
C ARG A 361 -17.55 11.46 -16.49
N THR A 362 -17.13 10.49 -15.67
CA THR A 362 -16.43 10.77 -14.40
C THR A 362 -15.01 11.31 -14.62
N LYS A 363 -14.29 10.87 -15.67
CA LYS A 363 -12.95 11.39 -16.00
C LYS A 363 -13.00 12.84 -16.46
N GLU A 364 -14.00 13.19 -17.27
CA GLU A 364 -14.21 14.53 -17.83
C GLU A 364 -14.60 15.55 -16.75
N SER A 365 -15.20 15.11 -15.64
CA SER A 365 -15.58 15.97 -14.51
C SER A 365 -14.53 16.08 -13.39
N ILE A 366 -13.34 15.48 -13.52
CA ILE A 366 -12.28 15.55 -12.51
C ILE A 366 -11.24 16.60 -12.86
N HIS A 367 -11.13 17.60 -11.98
CA HIS A 367 -10.15 18.69 -12.04
C HIS A 367 -9.08 18.48 -10.98
N PHE A 368 -7.83 18.29 -11.40
CA PHE A 368 -6.70 18.16 -10.48
C PHE A 368 -6.06 19.53 -10.20
N HIS A 369 -6.19 19.98 -8.96
CA HIS A 369 -5.57 21.23 -8.49
C HIS A 369 -4.28 20.96 -7.72
N TYR A 370 -4.09 19.74 -7.20
CA TYR A 370 -2.93 19.35 -6.39
C TYR A 370 -2.75 20.29 -5.19
N GLN A 371 -1.69 21.11 -5.15
CA GLN A 371 -1.46 22.15 -4.13
C GLN A 371 -1.75 23.58 -4.65
N ASP A 372 -2.16 23.73 -5.91
CA ASP A 372 -2.50 25.04 -6.50
C ASP A 372 -3.92 25.48 -6.14
N ARG A 373 -4.05 26.18 -5.01
CA ARG A 373 -5.30 26.83 -4.58
C ARG A 373 -5.83 27.83 -5.63
N ALA A 374 -4.96 28.52 -6.36
CA ALA A 374 -5.39 29.44 -7.43
C ALA A 374 -5.91 28.70 -8.69
N SER A 375 -5.69 27.39 -8.80
CA SER A 375 -6.40 26.53 -9.75
C SER A 375 -7.82 26.24 -9.28
N LEU A 376 -8.01 25.87 -8.00
CA LEU A 376 -9.33 25.63 -7.40
C LEU A 376 -10.23 26.87 -7.46
N HIS A 377 -9.67 28.05 -7.17
CA HIS A 377 -10.40 29.32 -7.10
C HIS A 377 -10.96 29.81 -8.45
N LYS A 378 -10.65 29.14 -9.56
CA LYS A 378 -11.28 29.36 -10.88
C LYS A 378 -12.66 28.70 -11.01
N PHE A 379 -12.96 27.75 -10.14
CA PHE A 379 -14.20 26.95 -10.15
C PHE A 379 -15.09 27.25 -8.94
N ILE A 380 -14.49 27.47 -7.76
CA ILE A 380 -15.22 27.72 -6.51
C ILE A 380 -14.69 29.00 -5.84
N ASN A 381 -15.59 29.91 -5.48
CA ASN A 381 -15.25 31.24 -4.98
C ASN A 381 -14.61 31.21 -3.56
N PRO A 382 -13.44 31.83 -3.33
CA PRO A 382 -12.84 31.94 -1.99
C PRO A 382 -13.76 32.44 -0.89
N GLU A 383 -14.73 33.32 -1.18
CA GLU A 383 -15.66 33.85 -0.16
C GLU A 383 -16.48 32.75 0.54
N ILE A 384 -16.72 31.60 -0.11
CA ILE A 384 -17.52 30.49 0.44
C ILE A 384 -16.67 29.31 0.93
N LEU A 385 -15.36 29.37 0.75
CA LEU A 385 -14.44 28.27 1.08
C LEU A 385 -13.89 28.43 2.51
N PRO A 386 -13.67 27.31 3.23
CA PRO A 386 -12.87 27.29 4.45
C PRO A 386 -11.43 27.83 4.23
N GLU A 387 -10.82 28.41 5.26
CA GLU A 387 -9.43 28.92 5.22
C GLU A 387 -8.40 27.84 4.81
N GLU A 388 -8.65 26.57 5.18
CA GLU A 388 -7.84 25.41 4.78
C GLU A 388 -7.82 25.15 3.24
N TYR A 389 -8.85 25.62 2.52
CA TYR A 389 -8.89 25.63 1.04
C TYR A 389 -8.52 27.01 0.45
N GLY A 390 -8.01 27.91 1.28
CA GLY A 390 -7.61 29.27 0.90
C GLY A 390 -8.79 30.22 0.71
N GLY A 391 -9.93 29.95 1.35
CA GLY A 391 -11.07 30.86 1.39
C GLY A 391 -11.08 31.79 2.61
N LYS A 392 -12.28 32.26 2.97
CA LYS A 392 -12.53 33.21 4.06
C LYS A 392 -13.51 32.73 5.14
N VAL A 393 -14.06 31.52 5.01
CA VAL A 393 -14.93 30.94 6.05
C VAL A 393 -14.01 30.40 7.16
N PRO A 394 -14.07 30.90 8.41
CA PRO A 394 -13.06 30.55 9.42
C PRO A 394 -13.08 29.09 9.86
N GLU A 395 -14.28 28.54 10.07
CA GLU A 395 -14.50 27.15 10.49
C GLU A 395 -15.86 26.66 9.96
N ILE A 396 -16.09 25.34 9.97
CA ILE A 396 -17.34 24.72 9.47
C ILE A 396 -18.25 24.41 10.66
N GLU A 397 -19.47 24.94 10.65
CA GLU A 397 -20.48 24.70 11.70
C GLU A 397 -21.13 23.32 11.57
N TYR A 398 -20.44 22.27 12.01
CA TYR A 398 -20.90 20.88 11.91
C TYR A 398 -22.22 20.59 12.67
N GLU A 399 -22.56 21.36 13.71
CA GLU A 399 -23.83 21.22 14.42
C GLU A 399 -25.04 21.65 13.56
N GLU A 400 -24.89 22.69 12.72
CA GLU A 400 -25.95 23.07 11.76
C GLU A 400 -26.12 21.98 10.68
N GLN A 401 -25.03 21.28 10.32
CA GLN A 401 -25.04 20.17 9.37
C GLN A 401 -25.73 18.91 9.90
N GLU A 402 -25.45 18.48 11.14
CA GLU A 402 -26.20 17.39 11.79
C GLU A 402 -27.70 17.73 11.87
N LYS A 403 -28.03 18.95 12.29
CA LYS A 403 -29.41 19.44 12.38
C LYS A 403 -30.12 19.42 11.02
N TYR A 404 -29.46 19.87 9.96
CA TYR A 404 -30.02 19.89 8.61
C TYR A 404 -30.31 18.47 8.06
N LEU A 405 -29.44 17.49 8.32
CA LEU A 405 -29.74 16.09 7.98
C LEU A 405 -30.93 15.53 8.77
N HIS A 406 -31.04 15.85 10.08
CA HIS A 406 -32.17 15.42 10.90
C HIS A 406 -33.50 16.08 10.50
N GLU A 407 -33.50 17.34 10.04
CA GLU A 407 -34.68 18.01 9.47
C GLU A 407 -35.15 17.41 8.13
N LYS A 408 -34.33 16.56 7.51
CA LYS A 408 -34.62 15.87 6.24
C LYS A 408 -34.86 14.37 6.42
N GLU A 409 -34.78 13.87 7.65
CA GLU A 409 -34.81 12.44 7.96
C GLU A 409 -36.09 11.73 7.50
N ASP A 410 -37.27 12.32 7.69
CA ASP A 410 -38.55 11.75 7.23
C ASP A 410 -38.61 11.60 5.69
N VAL A 411 -37.96 12.51 4.96
CA VAL A 411 -37.91 12.52 3.48
C VAL A 411 -36.90 11.49 2.97
N LEU A 412 -35.79 11.29 3.70
CA LEU A 412 -34.78 10.25 3.44
C LEU A 412 -35.31 8.85 3.78
N LEU A 413 -36.14 8.72 4.83
CA LEU A 413 -36.80 7.48 5.22
C LEU A 413 -38.02 7.13 4.34
N ALA A 414 -38.60 8.12 3.65
CA ALA A 414 -39.60 7.89 2.60
C ALA A 414 -39.01 7.33 1.29
N LEU A 415 -37.70 7.04 1.24
CA LEU A 415 -37.09 6.31 0.13
C LEU A 415 -37.49 4.81 0.18
N PRO A 416 -37.77 4.18 -0.97
CA PRO A 416 -38.30 2.81 -1.02
C PRO A 416 -37.48 1.76 -0.26
N GLY A 417 -38.11 1.14 0.74
CA GLY A 417 -37.62 -0.08 1.37
C GLY A 417 -37.81 -1.29 0.45
N GLU A 418 -36.70 -1.92 0.07
CA GLU A 418 -36.59 -3.19 -0.64
C GLU A 418 -37.13 -3.23 -2.09
N THR A 419 -36.28 -3.65 -3.03
CA THR A 419 -36.67 -3.99 -4.41
C THR A 419 -36.89 -5.51 -4.51
N PRO A 420 -38.00 -6.01 -5.10
CA PRO A 420 -38.29 -7.45 -5.07
C PRO A 420 -37.25 -8.31 -5.79
N GLU A 421 -36.93 -9.50 -5.26
CA GLU A 421 -35.96 -10.45 -5.86
C GLU A 421 -36.24 -10.76 -7.35
N SER A 422 -37.50 -10.68 -7.79
CA SER A 422 -37.86 -10.91 -9.20
C SER A 422 -37.31 -9.86 -10.18
N LEU A 423 -36.67 -8.77 -9.72
CA LEU A 423 -35.87 -7.88 -10.57
C LEU A 423 -34.44 -8.39 -10.82
N LEU A 424 -33.92 -9.25 -9.94
CA LEU A 424 -32.61 -9.90 -10.07
C LEU A 424 -32.66 -10.94 -11.20
N ALA A 425 -33.71 -11.77 -11.22
CA ALA A 425 -33.89 -12.86 -12.18
C ALA A 425 -34.06 -12.43 -13.65
N ALA A 426 -34.33 -11.15 -13.93
CA ALA A 426 -34.56 -10.63 -15.27
C ALA A 426 -33.26 -10.10 -15.93
N SER A 427 -32.20 -10.92 -16.01
CA SER A 427 -30.89 -10.47 -16.53
C SER A 427 -30.08 -11.41 -17.41
N ASP A 428 -30.47 -12.67 -17.63
CA ASP A 428 -29.60 -13.64 -18.32
C ASP A 428 -29.57 -13.48 -19.86
N GLU A 429 -30.57 -12.84 -20.47
CA GLU A 429 -30.72 -12.75 -21.94
C GLU A 429 -29.78 -11.75 -22.65
N TYR A 430 -28.80 -11.17 -21.94
CA TYR A 430 -27.71 -10.40 -22.57
C TYR A 430 -26.30 -10.93 -22.24
N PHE A 431 -26.18 -12.12 -21.62
CA PHE A 431 -24.90 -12.70 -21.21
C PHE A 431 -24.75 -14.21 -21.47
N THR A 432 -25.13 -14.68 -22.67
CA THR A 432 -24.76 -16.02 -23.15
C THR A 432 -24.00 -15.94 -24.49
N GLY A 433 -22.71 -16.31 -24.46
CA GLY A 433 -21.80 -16.11 -25.60
C GLY A 433 -20.56 -17.04 -25.65
N ALA A 434 -20.54 -18.10 -24.84
CA ALA A 434 -19.50 -19.14 -24.89
C ALA A 434 -20.08 -20.46 -24.36
N GLN A 435 -20.33 -21.43 -25.25
CA GLN A 435 -20.70 -22.79 -24.84
C GLN A 435 -19.43 -23.57 -24.46
N MET A 436 -19.44 -24.20 -23.27
CA MET A 436 -18.42 -25.18 -22.89
C MET A 436 -18.71 -26.52 -23.57
N VAL A 437 -17.71 -27.08 -24.26
CA VAL A 437 -17.74 -28.47 -24.76
C VAL A 437 -17.02 -29.37 -23.75
N PRO A 438 -17.67 -30.39 -23.18
CA PRO A 438 -17.02 -31.33 -22.28
C PRO A 438 -16.28 -32.44 -23.06
N SER A 439 -14.96 -32.52 -22.91
CA SER A 439 -14.16 -33.68 -23.32
C SER A 439 -13.62 -34.41 -22.09
N SER A 440 -14.22 -35.55 -21.76
CA SER A 440 -13.78 -36.40 -20.67
C SER A 440 -12.81 -37.48 -21.13
N GLY A 441 -11.82 -37.79 -20.28
CA GLY A 441 -11.04 -39.03 -20.32
C GLY A 441 -9.81 -39.05 -21.23
N ALA A 442 -8.63 -39.09 -20.60
CA ALA A 442 -7.78 -40.29 -20.63
C ALA A 442 -6.60 -40.16 -19.65
N HIS A 443 -6.67 -40.81 -18.48
CA HIS A 443 -5.47 -41.09 -17.67
C HIS A 443 -4.82 -42.39 -18.17
N LYS A 444 -3.64 -42.29 -18.81
CA LYS A 444 -2.58 -43.32 -18.86
C LYS A 444 -1.29 -42.77 -19.50
N ASN A 445 -0.22 -43.57 -19.44
CA ASN A 445 1.10 -43.33 -20.05
C ASN A 445 1.89 -42.11 -19.53
N ILE A 446 2.10 -42.04 -18.21
CA ILE A 446 3.10 -41.14 -17.58
C ILE A 446 4.50 -41.81 -17.52
N VAL A 447 4.58 -43.14 -17.67
CA VAL A 447 5.80 -43.94 -17.38
C VAL A 447 6.84 -43.90 -18.51
N GLU A 448 6.41 -43.74 -19.77
CA GLU A 448 7.32 -43.85 -20.93
C GLU A 448 8.07 -42.55 -21.23
N GLU A 449 7.41 -41.39 -21.15
CA GLU A 449 8.02 -40.09 -21.52
C GLU A 449 9.17 -39.67 -20.59
N VAL A 450 9.18 -40.12 -19.33
CA VAL A 450 10.25 -39.83 -18.36
C VAL A 450 11.60 -40.42 -18.82
N SER A 451 11.58 -41.52 -19.59
CA SER A 451 12.80 -42.21 -20.03
C SER A 451 13.70 -41.34 -20.93
N MET A 452 13.12 -40.42 -21.71
CA MET A 452 13.91 -39.54 -22.59
C MET A 452 14.64 -38.40 -21.87
N ALA A 453 14.20 -38.02 -20.66
CA ALA A 453 14.78 -36.90 -19.92
C ALA A 453 16.00 -37.27 -19.06
N GLN A 454 16.29 -38.57 -18.87
CA GLN A 454 17.30 -39.04 -17.91
C GLN A 454 18.74 -39.09 -18.45
N GLN A 455 18.96 -38.81 -19.74
CA GLN A 455 20.30 -38.67 -20.30
C GLN A 455 20.81 -37.22 -20.27
N VAL A 456 21.57 -36.90 -19.23
CA VAL A 456 22.80 -36.06 -19.17
C VAL A 456 22.98 -35.54 -17.74
N LYS A 457 23.55 -36.40 -16.88
CA LYS A 457 24.14 -36.00 -15.60
C LYS A 457 25.68 -36.03 -15.70
N LYS A 458 26.20 -35.25 -16.65
CA LYS A 458 27.65 -35.07 -16.85
C LYS A 458 28.13 -33.97 -15.91
N GLU A 459 29.16 -34.25 -15.10
CA GLU A 459 29.79 -33.26 -14.22
C GLU A 459 30.36 -32.11 -15.07
N ARG A 460 29.73 -30.93 -14.98
CA ARG A 460 30.14 -29.73 -15.73
C ARG A 460 31.31 -29.05 -15.03
N HIS A 461 32.51 -29.59 -15.23
CA HIS A 461 33.73 -28.83 -14.99
C HIS A 461 33.73 -27.56 -15.88
N LEU A 462 34.00 -26.42 -15.28
CA LEU A 462 34.13 -25.15 -15.98
C LEU A 462 35.33 -25.19 -16.96
N SER A 463 35.18 -24.53 -18.11
CA SER A 463 36.33 -24.28 -19.00
C SER A 463 37.32 -23.31 -18.35
N ALA A 464 38.58 -23.31 -18.81
CA ALA A 464 39.62 -22.42 -18.32
C ALA A 464 39.20 -20.93 -18.40
N GLU A 465 38.49 -20.54 -19.46
CA GLU A 465 37.93 -19.19 -19.65
C GLU A 465 36.95 -18.80 -18.54
N TRP A 466 36.07 -19.73 -18.13
CA TRP A 466 35.13 -19.49 -17.04
C TRP A 466 35.83 -19.43 -15.68
N VAL A 467 36.86 -20.25 -15.45
CA VAL A 467 37.67 -20.20 -14.22
C VAL A 467 38.44 -18.87 -14.13
N GLN A 468 39.09 -18.44 -15.22
CA GLN A 468 39.74 -17.13 -15.29
C GLN A 468 38.74 -15.99 -15.01
N ARG A 469 37.60 -16.01 -15.71
CA ARG A 469 36.54 -15.00 -15.55
C ARG A 469 35.96 -14.99 -14.12
N ALA A 470 35.86 -16.13 -13.45
CA ALA A 470 35.43 -16.19 -12.06
C ALA A 470 36.46 -15.52 -11.13
N SER A 471 37.75 -15.77 -11.35
CA SER A 471 38.84 -15.10 -10.64
C SER A 471 38.79 -13.57 -10.83
N GLU A 472 38.63 -13.11 -12.06
CA GLU A 472 38.58 -11.67 -12.42
C GLU A 472 37.27 -10.96 -11.99
N GLU A 473 36.09 -11.50 -12.33
CA GLU A 473 34.81 -10.86 -11.98
C GLU A 473 34.45 -11.03 -10.49
N LEU A 474 34.89 -12.09 -9.81
CA LEU A 474 34.39 -12.51 -8.49
C LEU A 474 35.45 -12.69 -7.39
N ASN A 475 36.75 -12.60 -7.68
CA ASN A 475 37.85 -13.02 -6.81
C ASN A 475 37.87 -14.54 -6.52
N GLU A 476 37.29 -15.37 -7.39
CA GLU A 476 37.32 -16.84 -7.24
C GLU A 476 38.74 -17.39 -7.48
N LYS A 477 39.48 -17.56 -6.39
CA LYS A 477 40.88 -17.97 -6.40
C LYS A 477 40.99 -19.48 -6.16
N PRO A 478 41.47 -20.29 -7.13
CA PRO A 478 41.54 -21.75 -6.98
C PRO A 478 42.24 -22.22 -5.70
N GLU A 479 43.28 -21.48 -5.27
CA GLU A 479 44.04 -21.74 -4.05
C GLU A 479 43.30 -21.40 -2.73
N LYS A 480 42.11 -20.80 -2.81
CA LYS A 480 41.31 -20.32 -1.66
C LYS A 480 39.89 -20.87 -1.57
N ILE A 481 39.34 -21.45 -2.64
CA ILE A 481 37.94 -21.90 -2.69
C ILE A 481 37.59 -22.78 -1.47
N HIS A 482 38.47 -23.71 -1.09
CA HIS A 482 38.24 -24.58 0.07
C HIS A 482 38.20 -23.81 1.40
N ASP A 483 39.13 -22.87 1.62
CA ASP A 483 39.20 -22.04 2.82
C ASP A 483 38.00 -21.09 2.94
N ASP A 484 37.56 -20.49 1.83
CA ASP A 484 36.40 -19.59 1.78
C ASP A 484 35.08 -20.36 2.01
N ILE A 485 34.94 -21.56 1.44
CA ILE A 485 33.81 -22.46 1.73
C ILE A 485 33.81 -22.89 3.20
N ASN A 486 34.96 -23.31 3.74
CA ASN A 486 35.05 -23.72 5.14
C ASN A 486 34.79 -22.56 6.11
N THR A 487 35.23 -21.34 5.77
CA THR A 487 34.89 -20.12 6.50
C THR A 487 33.38 -19.88 6.52
N LEU A 488 32.71 -20.05 5.37
CA LEU A 488 31.24 -19.95 5.30
C LEU A 488 30.54 -21.08 6.08
N ARG A 489 31.05 -22.31 6.04
CA ARG A 489 30.56 -23.42 6.89
C ARG A 489 30.66 -23.07 8.37
N SER A 490 31.79 -22.55 8.85
CA SER A 490 31.95 -22.16 10.26
C SER A 490 30.98 -21.05 10.69
N MET A 491 30.65 -20.10 9.80
CA MET A 491 29.62 -19.09 10.08
C MET A 491 28.22 -19.72 10.19
N ILE A 492 27.90 -20.72 9.37
CA ILE A 492 26.61 -21.42 9.41
C ILE A 492 26.50 -22.33 10.64
N VAL A 493 27.56 -23.04 11.03
CA VAL A 493 27.58 -23.87 12.25
C VAL A 493 27.45 -23.03 13.53
N ALA A 494 27.85 -21.77 13.50
CA ALA A 494 27.64 -20.82 14.60
C ALA A 494 26.20 -20.25 14.68
N GLU A 495 25.37 -20.43 13.64
CA GLU A 495 23.97 -20.00 13.63
C GLU A 495 23.08 -21.12 14.19
N THR A 496 22.75 -21.02 15.48
CA THR A 496 21.80 -21.95 16.12
C THR A 496 20.47 -21.97 15.36
N ASN A 497 19.94 -23.18 15.16
CA ASN A 497 18.69 -23.50 14.45
C ASN A 497 18.71 -23.42 12.91
N LEU A 498 19.79 -22.98 12.24
CA LEU A 498 19.88 -22.97 10.77
C LEU A 498 20.40 -24.31 10.20
N HIS A 499 19.62 -24.93 9.31
CA HIS A 499 20.00 -26.12 8.55
C HIS A 499 20.14 -25.82 7.05
N VAL A 500 21.19 -26.34 6.41
CA VAL A 500 21.54 -26.11 5.00
C VAL A 500 22.04 -27.39 4.33
N PRO A 501 22.01 -27.50 2.99
CA PRO A 501 22.73 -28.54 2.25
C PRO A 501 24.22 -28.53 2.59
N ALA A 502 24.81 -29.71 2.81
CA ALA A 502 26.22 -29.86 3.13
C ALA A 502 27.16 -29.66 1.92
N ASP A 503 26.60 -29.57 0.70
CA ASP A 503 27.30 -29.53 -0.59
C ASP A 503 28.09 -28.22 -0.84
N ASP A 504 29.31 -28.37 -1.39
CA ASP A 504 30.16 -27.27 -1.84
C ASP A 504 29.50 -26.44 -2.96
N ALA A 505 28.82 -27.09 -3.91
CA ALA A 505 28.18 -26.40 -5.04
C ALA A 505 26.91 -25.62 -4.63
N PHE A 506 26.29 -25.93 -3.50
CA PHE A 506 25.28 -25.10 -2.86
C PHE A 506 25.91 -23.82 -2.28
N LEU A 507 26.96 -23.95 -1.47
CA LEU A 507 27.63 -22.83 -0.81
C LEU A 507 28.30 -21.87 -1.81
N LEU A 508 28.86 -22.40 -2.91
CA LEU A 508 29.47 -21.62 -3.99
C LEU A 508 28.50 -20.62 -4.64
N ARG A 509 27.19 -20.87 -4.67
CA ARG A 509 26.18 -19.93 -5.18
C ARG A 509 26.28 -18.59 -4.46
N PHE A 510 26.29 -18.63 -3.13
CA PHE A 510 26.32 -17.46 -2.27
C PHE A 510 27.67 -16.75 -2.31
N LEU A 511 28.77 -17.51 -2.34
CA LEU A 511 30.14 -16.97 -2.50
C LEU A 511 30.28 -16.22 -3.83
N ARG A 512 29.91 -16.85 -4.97
CA ARG A 512 29.95 -16.23 -6.31
C ARG A 512 29.03 -15.01 -6.41
N ALA A 513 27.80 -15.11 -5.90
CA ALA A 513 26.84 -13.99 -5.85
C ALA A 513 27.29 -12.81 -4.97
N ARG A 514 28.30 -13.01 -4.10
CA ARG A 514 28.88 -11.98 -3.22
C ARG A 514 30.40 -11.79 -3.36
N LYS A 515 30.98 -12.22 -4.50
CA LYS A 515 32.41 -12.06 -4.86
C LYS A 515 33.39 -12.58 -3.79
N PHE A 516 33.17 -13.81 -3.31
CA PHE A 516 33.99 -14.49 -2.30
C PHE A 516 34.19 -13.68 -1.00
N ASN A 517 33.19 -12.86 -0.66
CA ASN A 517 33.12 -12.22 0.66
C ASN A 517 32.21 -13.03 1.59
N CYS A 518 32.80 -13.93 2.38
CA CYS A 518 32.08 -14.92 3.19
C CYS A 518 31.00 -14.31 4.10
N THR A 519 31.28 -13.18 4.76
CA THR A 519 30.29 -12.47 5.60
C THR A 519 29.06 -12.01 4.80
N LYS A 520 29.25 -11.46 3.58
CA LYS A 520 28.13 -11.05 2.72
C LYS A 520 27.40 -12.25 2.10
N ALA A 521 28.11 -13.35 1.81
CA ALA A 521 27.51 -14.61 1.38
C ALA A 521 26.63 -15.22 2.48
N PHE A 522 27.13 -15.25 3.72
CA PHE A 522 26.39 -15.70 4.90
C PHE A 522 25.13 -14.85 5.13
N HIS A 523 25.24 -13.51 5.16
CA HIS A 523 24.06 -12.63 5.28
C HIS A 523 23.06 -12.76 4.11
N MET A 524 23.49 -13.22 2.94
CA MET A 524 22.59 -13.52 1.83
C MET A 524 21.84 -14.84 2.05
N LEU A 525 22.55 -15.87 2.54
CA LEU A 525 21.99 -17.17 2.89
C LEU A 525 20.99 -17.07 4.07
N GLN A 526 21.31 -16.29 5.11
CA GLN A 526 20.37 -15.99 6.19
C GLN A 526 19.06 -15.39 5.63
N ARG A 527 19.16 -14.40 4.74
CA ARG A 527 17.98 -13.75 4.12
C ARG A 527 17.19 -14.69 3.21
N TYR A 528 17.86 -15.57 2.47
CA TYR A 528 17.21 -16.59 1.63
C TYR A 528 16.23 -17.43 2.47
N TYR A 529 16.71 -18.03 3.57
CA TYR A 529 15.85 -18.85 4.44
C TYR A 529 14.86 -18.04 5.29
N VAL A 530 15.25 -16.87 5.81
CA VAL A 530 14.31 -15.96 6.51
C VAL A 530 13.16 -15.52 5.59
N MET A 531 13.39 -15.39 4.28
CA MET A 531 12.33 -15.03 3.33
C MET A 531 11.34 -16.17 3.10
N LYS A 532 11.81 -17.44 3.01
CA LYS A 532 10.92 -18.62 2.96
C LYS A 532 10.01 -18.69 4.19
N LEU A 533 10.55 -18.45 5.38
CA LEU A 533 9.83 -18.52 6.65
C LEU A 533 8.84 -17.36 6.86
N ARG A 534 9.21 -16.14 6.47
CA ARG A 534 8.36 -14.95 6.66
C ARG A 534 7.29 -14.78 5.59
N CYS A 535 7.44 -15.45 4.44
CA CYS A 535 6.54 -15.37 3.29
C CYS A 535 6.38 -16.71 2.54
N PRO A 536 5.93 -17.79 3.20
CA PRO A 536 5.71 -19.10 2.55
C PRO A 536 4.60 -19.07 1.49
N GLU A 537 3.76 -18.03 1.48
CA GLU A 537 2.80 -17.76 0.40
C GLU A 537 3.49 -17.41 -0.93
N LEU A 538 4.70 -16.85 -0.91
CA LEU A 538 5.45 -16.47 -2.12
C LEU A 538 6.72 -17.30 -2.38
N PHE A 539 7.38 -17.79 -1.32
CA PHE A 539 8.75 -18.32 -1.40
C PHE A 539 8.91 -19.80 -1.06
N LYS A 540 7.84 -20.48 -0.65
CA LYS A 540 7.82 -21.94 -0.60
C LYS A 540 7.98 -22.49 -2.02
N ILE A 541 9.00 -23.30 -2.29
CA ILE A 541 9.17 -23.98 -3.58
C ILE A 541 8.04 -25.01 -3.72
N PRO A 542 7.16 -24.91 -4.73
CA PRO A 542 6.12 -25.91 -4.98
C PRO A 542 6.69 -27.08 -5.80
N ARG A 543 5.99 -28.21 -5.87
CA ARG A 543 6.36 -29.24 -6.85
C ARG A 543 6.08 -28.74 -8.28
N PRO A 544 7.01 -28.89 -9.24
CA PRO A 544 6.73 -28.65 -10.66
C PRO A 544 5.50 -29.41 -11.17
N SER A 545 5.26 -30.63 -10.71
CA SER A 545 4.07 -31.44 -11.01
C SER A 545 2.77 -30.78 -10.55
N GLU A 546 2.70 -30.31 -9.29
CA GLU A 546 1.56 -29.56 -8.75
C GLU A 546 1.26 -28.28 -9.53
N LYS A 547 2.28 -27.65 -10.14
CA LYS A 547 2.15 -26.39 -10.91
C LYS A 547 2.20 -26.57 -12.42
N LYS A 548 2.07 -27.81 -12.92
CA LYS A 548 2.06 -28.13 -14.36
C LYS A 548 1.12 -27.23 -15.17
N TYR A 549 -0.10 -26.99 -14.67
CA TYR A 549 -1.10 -26.14 -15.33
C TYR A 549 -0.64 -24.69 -15.58
N ILE A 550 0.22 -24.12 -14.73
CA ILE A 550 0.80 -22.78 -14.92
C ILE A 550 1.99 -22.84 -15.88
N LEU A 551 2.85 -23.86 -15.70
CA LEU A 551 4.02 -24.05 -16.57
C LEU A 551 3.61 -24.30 -18.03
N GLU A 552 2.41 -24.84 -18.26
CA GLU A 552 1.84 -25.07 -19.60
C GLU A 552 1.20 -23.82 -20.24
N MET A 553 1.02 -22.71 -19.50
CA MET A 553 0.49 -21.44 -20.05
C MET A 553 1.47 -20.70 -20.98
N GLN A 554 2.71 -21.18 -21.13
CA GLN A 554 3.75 -20.53 -21.94
C GLN A 554 4.09 -19.08 -21.49
N ALA A 555 3.90 -18.79 -20.19
CA ALA A 555 4.16 -17.49 -19.57
C ALA A 555 5.61 -17.27 -19.14
N GLN A 556 6.41 -18.34 -19.04
CA GLN A 556 7.77 -18.34 -18.53
C GLN A 556 8.64 -19.24 -19.40
N ASN A 557 9.88 -18.83 -19.70
CA ASN A 557 10.86 -19.71 -20.33
C ASN A 557 12.30 -19.28 -19.97
N MET A 558 13.20 -20.25 -19.85
CA MET A 558 14.64 -20.02 -19.70
C MET A 558 15.33 -20.49 -20.98
N LEU A 559 15.96 -19.58 -21.72
CA LEU A 559 16.53 -19.91 -23.02
C LEU A 559 17.71 -20.88 -22.90
N GLU A 560 17.74 -21.89 -23.79
CA GLU A 560 18.80 -22.90 -23.86
C GLU A 560 20.18 -22.29 -24.21
N ASP A 561 20.18 -21.19 -24.95
CA ASP A 561 21.35 -20.37 -25.27
C ASP A 561 21.66 -19.31 -24.19
N ARG A 562 22.83 -18.68 -24.33
CA ARG A 562 23.31 -17.56 -23.52
C ARG A 562 23.50 -16.34 -24.42
N ASP A 563 23.32 -15.14 -23.87
CA ASP A 563 23.62 -13.91 -24.61
C ASP A 563 25.13 -13.70 -24.81
N GLY A 564 25.51 -12.69 -25.60
CA GLY A 564 26.91 -12.41 -25.96
C GLY A 564 27.85 -12.10 -24.80
N PHE A 565 27.35 -11.95 -23.57
CA PHE A 565 28.15 -11.83 -22.35
C PHE A 565 28.19 -13.12 -21.51
N GLY A 566 27.71 -14.24 -22.06
CA GLY A 566 27.56 -15.54 -21.41
C GLY A 566 26.44 -15.59 -20.36
N ARG A 567 25.61 -14.56 -20.26
CA ARG A 567 24.51 -14.51 -19.28
C ARG A 567 23.39 -15.43 -19.76
N ARG A 568 22.74 -16.12 -18.82
CA ARG A 568 21.50 -16.85 -19.14
C ARG A 568 20.36 -15.84 -19.35
N VAL A 569 19.43 -16.14 -20.26
CA VAL A 569 18.28 -15.27 -20.56
C VAL A 569 17.00 -15.92 -20.07
N TYR A 570 16.28 -15.22 -19.19
CA TYR A 570 14.93 -15.58 -18.73
C TYR A 570 13.89 -14.68 -19.40
N ILE A 571 12.74 -15.23 -19.77
CA ILE A 571 11.64 -14.47 -20.36
C ILE A 571 10.34 -14.71 -19.58
N PHE A 572 9.64 -13.62 -19.25
CA PHE A 572 8.33 -13.60 -18.62
C PHE A 572 7.33 -12.84 -19.50
N ARG A 573 6.21 -13.48 -19.88
CA ARG A 573 5.12 -12.89 -20.68
C ARG A 573 3.90 -12.64 -19.81
N VAL A 574 3.55 -11.38 -19.59
CA VAL A 574 2.45 -11.04 -18.65
C VAL A 574 1.09 -11.44 -19.19
N GLU A 575 0.81 -11.26 -20.49
CA GLU A 575 -0.43 -11.70 -21.16
C GLU A 575 -0.86 -13.15 -20.82
N LYS A 576 0.13 -14.03 -20.63
CA LYS A 576 -0.09 -15.47 -20.42
C LYS A 576 -0.27 -15.86 -18.94
N CYS A 577 -0.14 -14.92 -18.01
CA CYS A 577 -0.47 -15.13 -16.61
C CYS A 577 -1.97 -14.90 -16.39
N ASP A 578 -2.80 -15.93 -16.64
CA ASP A 578 -4.25 -15.86 -16.44
C ASP A 578 -4.61 -15.66 -14.96
N SER A 579 -4.67 -14.39 -14.55
CA SER A 579 -5.03 -13.95 -13.20
C SER A 579 -6.47 -14.23 -12.76
N ALA A 580 -7.34 -14.79 -13.63
CA ALA A 580 -8.63 -15.34 -13.20
C ALA A 580 -8.48 -16.75 -12.61
N ASN A 581 -7.57 -17.57 -13.18
CA ASN A 581 -7.34 -18.97 -12.78
C ASN A 581 -6.03 -19.19 -11.99
N VAL A 582 -5.12 -18.21 -11.96
CA VAL A 582 -3.81 -18.30 -11.30
C VAL A 582 -3.65 -17.22 -10.24
N SER A 583 -3.27 -17.63 -9.03
CA SER A 583 -2.97 -16.71 -7.94
C SER A 583 -1.65 -15.95 -8.18
N ILE A 584 -1.52 -14.73 -7.64
CA ILE A 584 -0.27 -13.98 -7.75
C ILE A 584 0.85 -14.69 -6.96
N GLU A 585 0.48 -15.30 -5.84
CA GLU A 585 1.28 -16.19 -5.01
C GLU A 585 1.92 -17.31 -5.84
N ASP A 586 1.14 -17.97 -6.70
CA ASP A 586 1.68 -19.05 -7.54
C ASP A 586 2.55 -18.55 -8.68
N VAL A 587 2.29 -17.36 -9.24
CA VAL A 587 3.22 -16.73 -10.19
C VAL A 587 4.53 -16.35 -9.51
N PHE A 588 4.52 -15.91 -8.25
CA PHE A 588 5.75 -15.75 -7.46
C PHE A 588 6.50 -17.07 -7.31
N ARG A 589 5.80 -18.14 -6.93
CA ARG A 589 6.39 -19.48 -6.74
C ARG A 589 6.95 -20.10 -8.01
N THR A 590 6.32 -19.94 -9.18
CA THR A 590 6.88 -20.43 -10.44
C THR A 590 8.06 -19.58 -10.92
N ASN A 591 8.09 -18.27 -10.62
CA ASN A 591 9.30 -17.48 -10.77
C ASN A 591 10.42 -17.98 -9.84
N VAL A 592 10.12 -18.39 -8.60
CA VAL A 592 11.11 -19.02 -7.69
C VAL A 592 11.64 -20.33 -8.28
N LEU A 593 10.79 -21.22 -8.81
CA LEU A 593 11.23 -22.43 -9.54
C LEU A 593 12.23 -22.12 -10.66
N ALA A 594 11.95 -21.10 -11.47
CA ALA A 594 12.84 -20.67 -12.55
C ALA A 594 14.22 -20.21 -12.03
N LEU A 595 14.27 -19.54 -10.88
CA LEU A 595 15.51 -19.07 -10.27
C LEU A 595 16.29 -20.19 -9.57
N GLU A 596 15.62 -21.15 -8.92
CA GLU A 596 16.25 -22.29 -8.26
C GLU A 596 16.92 -23.24 -9.27
N GLN A 597 16.25 -23.53 -10.39
CA GLN A 597 16.84 -24.31 -11.47
C GLN A 597 18.06 -23.61 -12.08
N VAL A 598 17.98 -22.30 -12.32
CA VAL A 598 19.04 -21.58 -13.06
C VAL A 598 20.27 -21.27 -12.21
N VAL A 599 20.12 -21.20 -10.88
CA VAL A 599 21.25 -20.95 -9.97
C VAL A 599 22.11 -22.19 -9.72
N ASP A 600 21.67 -23.38 -10.14
CA ASP A 600 22.54 -24.57 -10.21
C ASP A 600 23.69 -24.40 -11.22
N GLU A 601 23.53 -23.60 -12.28
CA GLU A 601 24.51 -23.48 -13.37
C GLU A 601 25.74 -22.63 -12.96
N PRO A 602 26.95 -23.19 -12.89
CA PRO A 602 28.17 -22.44 -12.55
C PRO A 602 28.41 -21.22 -13.47
N GLU A 603 28.18 -21.36 -14.77
CA GLU A 603 28.33 -20.29 -15.75
C GLU A 603 27.32 -19.14 -15.53
N THR A 604 26.11 -19.45 -15.03
CA THR A 604 25.09 -18.44 -14.66
C THR A 604 25.41 -17.79 -13.31
N GLN A 605 25.99 -18.53 -12.36
CA GLN A 605 26.55 -17.94 -11.14
C GLN A 605 27.67 -16.93 -11.48
N ILE A 606 28.49 -17.21 -12.51
CA ILE A 606 29.60 -16.36 -12.94
C ILE A 606 29.14 -15.19 -13.82
N ALA A 607 28.53 -15.41 -14.98
CA ALA A 607 28.11 -14.32 -15.87
C ALA A 607 26.94 -13.52 -15.28
N GLY A 608 25.96 -14.22 -14.71
CA GLY A 608 24.69 -13.67 -14.24
C GLY A 608 23.49 -13.98 -15.15
N LEU A 609 22.37 -13.37 -14.81
CA LEU A 609 21.06 -13.52 -15.47
C LEU A 609 20.64 -12.20 -16.13
N THR A 610 20.12 -12.30 -17.35
CA THR A 610 19.40 -11.25 -18.07
C THR A 610 17.92 -11.64 -18.10
N VAL A 611 17.02 -10.69 -17.81
CA VAL A 611 15.56 -10.94 -17.83
C VAL A 611 14.91 -10.10 -18.91
N ILE A 612 14.04 -10.69 -19.73
CA ILE A 612 13.11 -10.00 -20.62
C ILE A 612 11.73 -10.07 -19.97
N VAL A 613 11.06 -8.92 -19.87
CA VAL A 613 9.69 -8.80 -19.36
C VAL A 613 8.82 -8.26 -20.50
N ASP A 614 8.05 -9.15 -21.11
CA ASP A 614 7.05 -8.79 -22.11
C ASP A 614 5.77 -8.35 -21.42
N MET A 615 5.55 -7.04 -21.44
CA MET A 615 4.40 -6.36 -20.85
C MET A 615 3.19 -6.35 -21.79
N ASN A 616 3.21 -7.05 -22.93
CA ASN A 616 2.01 -7.23 -23.74
C ASN A 616 0.88 -7.84 -22.88
N GLY A 617 -0.36 -7.43 -23.15
CA GLY A 617 -1.53 -7.83 -22.35
C GLY A 617 -1.54 -7.32 -20.89
N PHE A 618 -0.57 -6.52 -20.45
CA PHE A 618 -0.61 -5.91 -19.12
C PHE A 618 -1.83 -4.99 -18.96
N GLY A 619 -2.45 -5.03 -17.78
CA GLY A 619 -3.73 -4.38 -17.57
C GLY A 619 -4.38 -4.71 -16.24
N ILE A 620 -5.68 -4.41 -16.17
CA ILE A 620 -6.59 -4.47 -15.02
C ILE A 620 -6.36 -5.67 -14.12
N GLN A 621 -6.41 -6.85 -14.73
CA GLN A 621 -6.40 -8.15 -14.08
C GLN A 621 -5.05 -8.44 -13.40
N HIS A 622 -3.98 -7.80 -13.88
CA HIS A 622 -2.64 -7.85 -13.33
C HIS A 622 -2.37 -6.80 -12.22
N ALA A 623 -3.34 -5.97 -11.83
CA ALA A 623 -3.12 -4.88 -10.87
C ALA A 623 -2.62 -5.35 -9.49
N LYS A 624 -2.85 -6.61 -9.09
CA LYS A 624 -2.27 -7.19 -7.86
C LYS A 624 -0.74 -7.11 -7.84
N PHE A 625 -0.06 -7.28 -8.97
CA PHE A 625 1.42 -7.20 -9.05
C PHE A 625 1.97 -5.81 -8.69
N LEU A 626 1.13 -4.78 -8.76
CA LEU A 626 1.48 -3.39 -8.45
C LEU A 626 1.34 -3.03 -6.98
N SER A 627 0.79 -3.92 -6.13
CA SER A 627 0.67 -3.64 -4.71
C SER A 627 2.05 -3.45 -4.08
N PRO A 628 2.25 -2.45 -3.19
CA PRO A 628 3.53 -2.21 -2.51
C PRO A 628 4.07 -3.43 -1.74
N TYR A 629 3.23 -4.42 -1.44
CA TYR A 629 3.67 -5.71 -0.88
C TYR A 629 4.48 -6.50 -1.91
N TYR A 630 3.86 -6.90 -3.03
CA TYR A 630 4.49 -7.69 -4.08
C TYR A 630 5.65 -6.93 -4.74
N ALA A 631 5.46 -5.63 -5.01
CA ALA A 631 6.51 -4.76 -5.55
C ALA A 631 7.77 -4.77 -4.67
N ARG A 632 7.61 -4.65 -3.34
CA ARG A 632 8.72 -4.75 -2.38
C ARG A 632 9.32 -6.15 -2.37
N ARG A 633 8.51 -7.22 -2.34
CA ARG A 633 9.00 -8.61 -2.30
C ARG A 633 9.82 -8.98 -3.54
N THR A 634 9.36 -8.63 -4.74
CA THR A 634 10.11 -8.78 -6.00
C THR A 634 11.48 -8.08 -5.92
N VAL A 635 11.52 -6.87 -5.35
CA VAL A 635 12.74 -6.05 -5.26
C VAL A 635 13.67 -6.50 -4.11
N GLU A 636 13.17 -7.18 -3.07
CA GLU A 636 13.98 -7.86 -2.06
C GLU A 636 14.68 -9.10 -2.67
N VAL A 637 13.95 -9.93 -3.44
CA VAL A 637 14.46 -11.11 -4.17
C VAL A 637 15.64 -10.75 -5.07
N ILE A 638 15.43 -9.78 -5.97
CA ILE A 638 16.38 -9.37 -7.02
C ILE A 638 17.69 -8.81 -6.44
N GLN A 639 17.66 -8.24 -5.24
CA GLN A 639 18.78 -7.47 -4.70
C GLN A 639 19.59 -8.22 -3.64
N GLU A 640 18.92 -8.83 -2.66
CA GLU A 640 19.56 -9.22 -1.40
C GLU A 640 19.25 -10.63 -0.92
N THR A 641 18.30 -11.33 -1.53
CA THR A 641 17.84 -12.65 -1.08
C THR A 641 18.32 -13.78 -2.00
N PHE A 642 18.08 -13.70 -3.32
CA PHE A 642 18.36 -14.83 -4.22
C PHE A 642 19.81 -14.81 -4.73
N PRO A 643 20.60 -15.90 -4.64
CA PRO A 643 22.04 -15.92 -4.96
C PRO A 643 22.38 -15.89 -6.47
N LEU A 644 21.79 -14.93 -7.19
CA LEU A 644 22.01 -14.68 -8.62
C LEU A 644 22.54 -13.27 -8.87
N ARG A 645 23.20 -13.09 -10.02
CA ARG A 645 23.73 -11.80 -10.48
C ARG A 645 22.81 -11.25 -11.58
N PHE A 646 21.72 -10.56 -11.23
CA PHE A 646 20.87 -9.88 -12.21
C PHE A 646 21.66 -8.75 -12.91
N LYS A 647 21.90 -8.89 -14.22
CA LYS A 647 22.76 -8.00 -15.03
C LYS A 647 21.97 -7.05 -15.93
N GLY A 648 20.74 -7.40 -16.32
CA GLY A 648 19.82 -6.55 -17.08
C GLY A 648 18.36 -7.02 -16.93
N PHE A 649 17.43 -6.07 -17.00
CA PHE A 649 15.99 -6.25 -17.09
C PHE A 649 15.51 -5.45 -18.30
N HIS A 650 15.04 -6.13 -19.34
CA HIS A 650 14.62 -5.55 -20.61
C HIS A 650 13.10 -5.62 -20.68
N VAL A 651 12.47 -4.47 -20.49
CA VAL A 651 11.02 -4.33 -20.52
C VAL A 651 10.61 -3.95 -21.95
N ILE A 652 9.71 -4.74 -22.52
CA ILE A 652 9.20 -4.58 -23.88
C ILE A 652 7.66 -4.57 -23.86
N ASN A 653 7.06 -3.99 -24.90
CA ASN A 653 5.62 -3.83 -25.06
C ASN A 653 4.92 -3.09 -23.91
N GLU A 654 5.65 -2.28 -23.14
CA GLU A 654 5.09 -1.56 -22.01
C GLU A 654 4.01 -0.56 -22.43
N PRO A 655 2.85 -0.52 -21.74
CA PRO A 655 1.79 0.42 -22.05
C PRO A 655 2.19 1.85 -21.64
N PHE A 656 1.55 2.85 -22.24
CA PHE A 656 1.85 4.28 -22.01
C PHE A 656 1.78 4.74 -20.54
N TYR A 657 1.12 3.98 -19.67
CA TYR A 657 1.01 4.24 -18.23
C TYR A 657 2.08 3.51 -17.39
N PHE A 658 3.05 2.82 -18.00
CA PHE A 658 4.06 2.05 -17.27
C PHE A 658 5.01 2.93 -16.43
N ASP A 659 5.21 4.20 -16.77
CA ASP A 659 5.99 5.11 -15.91
C ASP A 659 5.38 5.24 -14.50
N ALA A 660 4.04 5.18 -14.37
CA ALA A 660 3.37 5.16 -13.08
C ALA A 660 3.57 3.82 -12.34
N VAL A 661 3.55 2.69 -13.06
CA VAL A 661 3.92 1.36 -12.53
C VAL A 661 5.35 1.37 -12.00
N PHE A 662 6.28 1.90 -12.78
CA PHE A 662 7.69 2.00 -12.39
C PHE A 662 7.89 2.95 -11.20
N ALA A 663 7.10 4.03 -11.09
CA ALA A 663 7.14 4.94 -9.95
C ALA A 663 6.79 4.25 -8.61
N VAL A 664 6.02 3.14 -8.61
CA VAL A 664 5.75 2.33 -7.40
C VAL A 664 6.94 1.42 -7.04
N LEU A 665 7.67 0.90 -8.04
CA LEU A 665 8.86 0.05 -7.83
C LEU A 665 10.11 0.88 -7.47
N LYS A 666 10.25 2.07 -8.06
CA LYS A 666 11.41 2.98 -7.99
C LYS A 666 11.92 3.32 -6.57
N PRO A 667 11.09 3.44 -5.51
CA PRO A 667 11.55 3.69 -4.14
C PRO A 667 12.28 2.50 -3.50
N PHE A 668 11.91 1.26 -3.85
CA PHE A 668 12.54 0.05 -3.31
C PHE A 668 13.83 -0.33 -4.05
N LEU A 669 13.96 0.12 -5.31
CA LEU A 669 15.08 -0.17 -6.20
C LEU A 669 16.33 0.64 -5.81
N LYS A 670 17.39 -0.09 -5.44
CA LYS A 670 18.75 0.48 -5.30
C LYS A 670 19.27 0.90 -6.67
N GLU A 671 20.08 1.95 -6.68
CA GLU A 671 20.61 2.57 -7.90
C GLU A 671 21.32 1.58 -8.85
N LYS A 672 21.98 0.55 -8.30
CA LYS A 672 22.62 -0.54 -9.07
C LYS A 672 21.64 -1.33 -9.94
N ILE A 673 20.40 -1.55 -9.50
CA ILE A 673 19.37 -2.24 -10.30
C ILE A 673 18.59 -1.24 -11.14
N ARG A 674 18.34 -0.02 -10.63
CA ARG A 674 17.71 1.06 -11.40
C ARG A 674 18.45 1.33 -12.73
N LYS A 675 19.78 1.34 -12.72
CA LYS A 675 20.65 1.47 -13.92
C LYS A 675 20.76 0.20 -14.78
N ARG A 676 19.97 -0.84 -14.50
CA ARG A 676 19.92 -2.12 -15.24
C ARG A 676 18.51 -2.45 -15.74
N ILE A 677 17.56 -1.53 -15.60
CA ILE A 677 16.22 -1.63 -16.17
C ILE A 677 16.22 -0.78 -17.43
N TYR A 678 15.84 -1.39 -18.55
CA TYR A 678 15.80 -0.80 -19.88
C TYR A 678 14.37 -0.88 -20.41
N PHE A 679 13.91 0.24 -20.97
CA PHE A 679 12.58 0.40 -21.56
C PHE A 679 12.76 0.50 -23.06
N HIS A 680 12.06 -0.36 -23.81
CA HIS A 680 12.20 -0.48 -25.27
C HIS A 680 10.90 -0.15 -26.01
N GLY A 681 9.77 0.00 -25.30
CA GLY A 681 8.45 0.16 -25.89
C GLY A 681 8.17 -0.97 -26.87
N ARG A 682 7.77 -0.62 -28.10
CA ARG A 682 7.57 -1.56 -29.20
C ARG A 682 8.77 -1.63 -30.16
N ASP A 683 9.89 -0.99 -29.83
CA ASP A 683 11.11 -1.03 -30.66
C ASP A 683 12.00 -2.22 -30.27
N LEU A 684 11.82 -3.32 -31.01
CA LEU A 684 12.65 -4.51 -30.85
C LEU A 684 14.12 -4.28 -31.26
N SER A 685 14.44 -3.27 -32.08
CA SER A 685 15.84 -2.98 -32.42
C SER A 685 16.63 -2.46 -31.21
N SER A 686 15.95 -1.73 -30.31
CA SER A 686 16.48 -1.32 -29.00
C SER A 686 16.73 -2.52 -28.07
N LEU A 687 15.93 -3.60 -28.15
CA LEU A 687 16.21 -4.86 -27.46
C LEU A 687 17.41 -5.60 -28.08
N HIS A 688 17.45 -5.67 -29.42
CA HIS A 688 18.49 -6.39 -30.18
C HIS A 688 19.89 -5.81 -29.98
N ALA A 689 20.01 -4.53 -29.62
CA ALA A 689 21.27 -3.90 -29.20
C ALA A 689 21.88 -4.51 -27.92
N PHE A 690 21.11 -5.26 -27.11
CA PHE A 690 21.58 -5.91 -25.88
C PHE A 690 21.60 -7.45 -25.94
N ILE A 691 20.79 -8.06 -26.82
CA ILE A 691 20.59 -9.51 -26.91
C ILE A 691 20.44 -9.89 -28.40
N SER A 692 21.30 -10.78 -28.92
CA SER A 692 21.26 -11.11 -30.36
C SER A 692 19.92 -11.75 -30.78
N PRO A 693 19.33 -11.34 -31.92
CA PRO A 693 18.23 -12.05 -32.57
C PRO A 693 18.48 -13.55 -32.77
N ASP A 694 19.74 -13.98 -32.92
CA ASP A 694 20.11 -15.38 -33.17
C ASP A 694 19.64 -16.34 -32.07
N ILE A 695 19.44 -15.85 -30.84
CA ILE A 695 19.00 -16.65 -29.69
C ILE A 695 17.54 -16.39 -29.28
N LEU A 696 16.88 -15.41 -29.89
CA LEU A 696 15.50 -15.02 -29.54
C LEU A 696 14.46 -15.80 -30.37
N PRO A 697 13.29 -16.13 -29.80
CA PRO A 697 12.10 -16.54 -30.55
C PRO A 697 11.60 -15.49 -31.56
N GLU A 698 10.81 -15.96 -32.53
CA GLU A 698 10.21 -15.13 -33.59
C GLU A 698 9.38 -13.95 -33.03
N GLU A 699 8.64 -14.14 -31.93
CA GLU A 699 7.80 -13.09 -31.34
C GLU A 699 8.58 -11.85 -30.83
N TYR A 700 9.89 -11.98 -30.65
CA TYR A 700 10.79 -10.87 -30.29
C TYR A 700 11.72 -10.47 -31.44
N GLY A 701 11.34 -10.79 -32.68
CA GLY A 701 12.11 -10.48 -33.89
C GLY A 701 13.40 -11.31 -34.01
N GLY A 702 13.43 -12.51 -33.40
CA GLY A 702 14.56 -13.40 -33.41
C GLY A 702 14.58 -14.42 -34.56
N LYS A 703 15.53 -15.37 -34.49
CA LYS A 703 15.76 -16.42 -35.50
C LYS A 703 15.59 -17.85 -34.96
N LYS A 704 15.28 -18.02 -33.66
CA LYS A 704 14.77 -19.30 -33.15
C LYS A 704 13.29 -19.41 -33.51
N ALA A 705 12.77 -20.62 -33.52
CA ALA A 705 11.33 -20.87 -33.69
C ALA A 705 10.49 -20.15 -32.63
N CYS A 706 9.17 -20.08 -32.85
CA CYS A 706 8.18 -19.53 -31.93
C CYS A 706 8.38 -20.00 -30.47
N PHE A 707 8.01 -19.16 -29.51
CA PHE A 707 8.17 -19.44 -28.09
C PHE A 707 7.47 -20.73 -27.66
N ASP A 708 8.28 -21.74 -27.35
CA ASP A 708 7.87 -22.91 -26.57
C ASP A 708 8.81 -23.09 -25.36
N ASN A 709 8.21 -23.26 -24.18
CA ASN A 709 8.89 -23.54 -22.93
C ASN A 709 8.97 -25.04 -22.61
N LYS A 710 8.52 -25.94 -23.50
CA LYS A 710 8.45 -27.39 -23.26
C LYS A 710 9.78 -27.99 -22.80
N THR A 711 10.91 -27.71 -23.45
CA THR A 711 12.21 -28.26 -23.01
C THR A 711 12.53 -27.83 -21.57
N TRP A 712 12.34 -26.54 -21.27
CA TRP A 712 12.56 -25.96 -19.94
C TRP A 712 11.62 -26.56 -18.88
N ARG A 713 10.33 -26.72 -19.21
CA ARG A 713 9.30 -27.32 -18.36
C ARG A 713 9.60 -28.79 -18.06
N MET A 714 10.02 -29.57 -19.05
CA MET A 714 10.43 -30.96 -18.86
C MET A 714 11.72 -31.05 -18.02
N ALA A 715 12.65 -30.12 -18.18
CA ALA A 715 13.85 -30.04 -17.34
C ALA A 715 13.55 -29.62 -15.89
N LEU A 716 12.47 -28.88 -15.61
CA LEU A 716 11.98 -28.65 -14.24
C LEU A 716 11.38 -29.93 -13.64
N LEU A 717 10.48 -30.61 -14.38
CA LEU A 717 9.84 -31.85 -13.95
C LEU A 717 10.87 -32.96 -13.66
N ALA A 718 11.89 -33.11 -14.52
CA ALA A 718 12.98 -34.07 -14.34
C ALA A 718 13.91 -33.77 -13.15
N ASN A 719 13.79 -32.60 -12.50
CA ASN A 719 14.54 -32.22 -11.30
C ASN A 719 13.64 -32.02 -10.07
N GLU A 720 12.38 -32.46 -10.10
CA GLU A 720 11.41 -32.23 -9.02
C GLU A 720 11.90 -32.70 -7.64
N ASP A 721 12.45 -33.91 -7.52
CA ASP A 721 12.87 -34.45 -6.22
C ASP A 721 13.91 -33.57 -5.52
N LYS A 722 14.83 -32.96 -6.29
CA LYS A 722 15.82 -32.01 -5.78
C LYS A 722 15.19 -30.67 -5.38
N LEU A 723 14.20 -30.20 -6.13
CA LEU A 723 13.46 -28.97 -5.80
C LEU A 723 12.62 -29.15 -4.52
N VAL A 724 12.13 -30.36 -4.26
CA VAL A 724 11.47 -30.76 -3.00
C VAL A 724 12.47 -30.90 -1.86
N GLU A 725 13.65 -31.49 -2.10
CA GLU A 725 14.73 -31.59 -1.11
C GLU A 725 15.14 -30.21 -0.58
N LEU A 726 15.20 -29.18 -1.44
CA LEU A 726 15.51 -27.78 -1.08
C LEU A 726 14.51 -27.11 -0.11
N GLU A 727 13.33 -27.69 0.12
CA GLU A 727 12.37 -27.23 1.14
C GLU A 727 12.57 -27.88 2.52
N THR A 728 13.44 -28.89 2.64
CA THR A 728 13.80 -29.49 3.93
C THR A 728 14.82 -28.66 4.73
N TYR A 729 15.38 -27.61 4.10
CA TYR A 729 16.40 -26.73 4.65
C TYR A 729 15.85 -25.34 5.01
N GLY A 730 16.37 -24.77 6.09
CA GLY A 730 15.94 -23.48 6.64
C GLY A 730 16.26 -23.35 8.11
N TYR A 731 15.76 -22.28 8.75
CA TYR A 731 15.74 -22.24 10.22
C TYR A 731 14.61 -23.13 10.73
N LYS A 732 14.89 -23.88 11.81
CA LYS A 732 13.85 -24.48 12.63
C LYS A 732 13.16 -23.40 13.44
N VAL A 733 11.83 -23.51 13.55
CA VAL A 733 11.00 -22.69 14.44
C VAL A 733 10.54 -23.59 15.57
N ASP A 734 10.84 -23.21 16.80
CA ASP A 734 10.44 -23.97 17.99
C ASP A 734 8.95 -23.69 18.28
N GLU A 735 8.14 -24.75 18.40
CA GLU A 735 6.67 -24.66 18.36
C GLU A 735 6.04 -24.00 19.61
N GLU A 736 6.82 -23.69 20.65
CA GLU A 736 6.33 -23.21 21.96
C GLU A 736 6.01 -21.69 22.02
N SER A 737 5.75 -21.02 20.89
CA SER A 737 5.58 -19.55 20.85
C SER A 737 4.55 -18.99 19.85
N SER A 738 3.43 -19.69 19.67
CA SER A 738 2.23 -19.21 18.94
C SER A 738 1.06 -18.88 19.88
#